data_AF-A0A815S242-F1
#
_entry.id   AF-A0A815S242-F1
#
_cell.length_a   1.000
_cell.length_b   1.000
_cell.length_c   1.000
_cell.angle_alpha   90.00
_cell.angle_beta   90.00
_cell.angle_gamma   90.00
#
_symmetry.space_group_name_H-M   'P 1'
#
loop_
_entity.id
_entity.type
_entity.pdbx_description
1 polymer ?
#
loop_
_entity_poly.entity_id
_entity_poly.type
_entity_poly.pdbx_seq_one_letter_code
_entity_poly.pdbx_strand_id
1 'polypeptide(L)'
;MTFLIWLKSVTKRGYAHLLIWNAFDSRSSDPTIIRRELFTTRLYLILLLLLSVGVLAAYTSFSVRFKSETVDSPTYSQYEKLQEKYSDSLQCSCTKISMSYGGFVRTSPRFHQVCSSDFITQKWIDFTFPDNLILLSPIDIRMSLSAVWKFIQSFCRNADQITSDIRNQFANTSLINPTLLNKDLLIAKTQSTLSSIRQIETVRLIQSVKIVDRVIRANSLLTALGNNYVLRAVYENQSSDIRSDFYIEIYRNQYIQNNSKKVCICENDRSCPLPANIYLYNITDRSAVYDMNTIPSNGTLLGLVVDCLPLQMTFASTFECFYQQSCLNFLLSTYQQKINISILNSSQPSRFHLTATIDSIFNELFLEEIYNETNYEDYYLPMRQPSNETFLNRLKRILQKIKQKIVSLNIYTKYSHDETSVRHGRLSTRLYFLLLFLSIIIMVIYSSVLAETITEQVINPTLNEYIRLQVEHSSTLRCPCSQMSVMYRDFVEIKVKYHQICLSDFVQPWWYQSFSFPKTSSQYILFIWLGLAYFETLATFCELVDETVKNGVEQYLSTTFVNGYVLSNDSFHIQMTSLINSFIGQLENEFIYRLSLTKLFLQSNQYMSYLPLSTYPVIDRGYAGSRLLYLNIYASASYTYKDSSAPRCFCVLDSSCSFDD
;
A
#
# COMPACT_ATOMS: atom_id res chain seq x y z
N MET A 1 -58.35 44.91 -0.98
CA MET A 1 -59.36 45.85 -0.44
C MET A 1 -60.67 45.17 -0.02
N THR A 2 -61.19 44.20 -0.78
CA THR A 2 -62.38 43.38 -0.46
C THR A 2 -62.24 42.50 0.79
N PHE A 3 -61.05 41.95 1.08
CA PHE A 3 -60.80 41.16 2.29
C PHE A 3 -60.91 41.99 3.58
N LEU A 4 -60.43 43.24 3.55
CA LEU A 4 -60.51 44.18 4.69
C LEU A 4 -61.95 44.63 4.98
N ILE A 5 -62.79 44.75 3.94
CA ILE A 5 -64.21 45.10 4.08
C ILE A 5 -65.00 43.91 4.63
N TRP A 6 -64.69 42.69 4.18
CA TRP A 6 -65.27 41.47 4.74
C TRP A 6 -64.85 41.25 6.20
N LEU A 7 -63.57 41.48 6.54
CA LEU A 7 -63.07 41.39 7.91
C LEU A 7 -63.75 42.41 8.84
N LYS A 8 -63.95 43.66 8.38
CA LYS A 8 -64.70 44.69 9.14
C LYS A 8 -66.18 44.33 9.35
N SER A 9 -66.82 43.70 8.36
CA SER A 9 -68.21 43.25 8.45
C SER A 9 -68.39 42.09 9.43
N VAL A 10 -67.49 41.11 9.38
CA VAL A 10 -67.51 39.93 10.26
C VAL A 10 -67.15 40.29 11.70
N THR A 11 -66.15 41.15 11.92
CA THR A 11 -65.78 41.64 13.26
C THR A 11 -66.88 42.49 13.89
N LYS A 12 -67.59 43.31 13.12
CA LYS A 12 -68.70 44.13 13.62
C LYS A 12 -69.94 43.29 13.99
N ARG A 13 -70.27 42.26 13.20
CA ARG A 13 -71.35 41.30 13.55
C ARG A 13 -70.97 40.37 14.71
N GLY A 14 -69.72 39.92 14.77
CA GLY A 14 -69.21 39.11 15.88
C GLY A 14 -69.20 39.88 17.20
N TYR A 15 -68.77 41.15 17.18
CA TYR A 15 -68.74 42.01 18.37
C TYR A 15 -70.14 42.34 18.91
N ALA A 16 -71.11 42.59 18.01
CA ALA A 16 -72.51 42.80 18.41
C ALA A 16 -73.13 41.56 19.06
N HIS A 17 -72.83 40.36 18.54
CA HIS A 17 -73.26 39.11 19.17
C HIS A 17 -72.58 38.86 20.52
N LEU A 18 -71.27 39.12 20.63
CA LEU A 18 -70.50 39.00 21.89
C LEU A 18 -70.98 39.97 22.99
N LEU A 19 -71.49 41.15 22.61
CA LEU A 19 -72.02 42.14 23.56
C LEU A 19 -73.30 41.67 24.25
N ILE A 20 -74.11 40.87 23.56
CA ILE A 20 -75.41 40.34 24.02
C ILE A 20 -75.25 38.92 24.61
N TRP A 21 -74.12 38.26 24.33
CA TRP A 21 -73.90 36.89 24.75
C TRP A 21 -73.63 36.81 26.25
N ASN A 22 -74.60 36.25 26.96
CA ASN A 22 -74.50 35.91 28.36
C ASN A 22 -74.41 34.38 28.49
N ALA A 23 -73.22 33.86 28.75
CA ALA A 23 -73.00 32.43 28.90
C ALA A 23 -73.64 31.87 30.19
N PHE A 24 -74.01 32.75 31.11
CA PHE A 24 -74.60 32.42 32.40
C PHE A 24 -76.05 32.93 32.55
N ASP A 25 -76.80 33.10 31.45
CA ASP A 25 -78.17 33.61 31.44
C ASP A 25 -79.14 32.75 32.27
N SER A 26 -79.59 33.28 33.40
CA SER A 26 -80.56 32.62 34.28
C SER A 26 -82.03 32.90 33.92
N ARG A 27 -82.31 33.72 32.89
CA ARG A 27 -83.64 34.30 32.59
C ARG A 27 -84.28 35.05 33.75
N SER A 28 -83.48 35.45 34.74
CA SER A 28 -83.93 36.33 35.81
C SER A 28 -84.26 37.71 35.22
N SER A 29 -85.40 38.26 35.60
CA SER A 29 -85.77 39.65 35.26
C SER A 29 -85.08 40.69 36.16
N ASP A 30 -84.27 40.25 37.13
CA ASP A 30 -83.50 41.12 38.01
C ASP A 30 -82.29 41.72 37.27
N PRO A 31 -82.25 43.06 37.09
CA PRO A 31 -81.19 43.73 36.35
C PRO A 31 -79.81 43.60 37.01
N THR A 32 -79.74 43.35 38.32
CA THR A 32 -78.46 43.16 39.02
C THR A 32 -77.84 41.79 38.74
N ILE A 33 -78.69 40.76 38.59
CA ILE A 33 -78.29 39.39 38.27
C ILE A 33 -77.79 39.33 36.81
N ILE A 34 -78.56 39.88 35.86
CA ILE A 34 -78.17 39.95 34.45
C ILE A 34 -76.81 40.64 34.27
N ARG A 35 -76.56 41.73 35.02
CA ARG A 35 -75.30 42.48 34.93
C ARG A 35 -74.11 41.67 35.46
N ARG A 36 -74.30 40.89 36.53
CA ARG A 36 -73.26 40.00 37.05
C ARG A 36 -72.97 38.90 36.06
N GLU A 37 -73.97 38.24 35.49
CA GLU A 37 -73.80 37.15 34.53
C GLU A 37 -73.06 37.57 33.25
N LEU A 38 -73.38 38.74 32.70
CA LEU A 38 -72.66 39.35 31.58
C LEU A 38 -71.19 39.65 31.95
N PHE A 39 -70.94 40.15 33.17
CA PHE A 39 -69.59 40.42 33.64
C PHE A 39 -68.77 39.14 33.80
N THR A 40 -69.34 38.10 34.41
CA THR A 40 -68.67 36.81 34.61
C THR A 40 -68.39 36.11 33.29
N THR A 41 -69.30 36.20 32.31
CA THR A 41 -69.08 35.69 30.95
C THR A 41 -67.86 36.34 30.29
N ARG A 42 -67.74 37.67 30.42
CA ARG A 42 -66.63 38.43 29.81
C ARG A 42 -65.30 38.15 30.50
N LEU A 43 -65.29 38.12 31.84
CA LEU A 43 -64.10 37.80 32.62
C LEU A 43 -63.58 36.40 32.30
N TYR A 44 -64.49 35.42 32.15
CA TYR A 44 -64.17 34.05 31.78
C TYR A 44 -63.53 33.98 30.38
N LEU A 45 -64.11 34.65 29.38
CA LEU A 45 -63.56 34.67 28.02
C LEU A 45 -62.16 35.31 27.96
N ILE A 46 -61.93 36.38 28.73
CA ILE A 46 -60.63 37.05 28.81
C ILE A 46 -59.60 36.14 29.48
N LEU A 47 -59.94 35.52 30.61
CA LEU A 47 -59.04 34.59 31.31
C LEU A 47 -58.70 33.38 30.44
N LEU A 48 -59.68 32.80 29.74
CA LEU A 48 -59.47 31.68 28.81
C LEU A 48 -58.50 32.05 27.69
N LEU A 49 -58.66 33.26 27.11
CA LEU A 49 -57.80 33.75 26.05
C LEU A 49 -56.37 34.00 26.55
N LEU A 50 -56.21 34.63 27.71
CA LEU A 50 -54.90 34.89 28.31
C LEU A 50 -54.16 33.61 28.70
N LEU A 51 -54.87 32.63 29.26
CA LEU A 51 -54.27 31.37 29.71
C LEU A 51 -53.88 30.48 28.51
N SER A 52 -54.71 30.41 27.47
CA SER A 52 -54.38 29.67 26.24
C SER A 52 -53.20 30.29 25.48
N VAL A 53 -53.14 31.63 25.36
CA VAL A 53 -52.01 32.33 24.73
C VAL A 53 -50.75 32.20 25.58
N GLY A 54 -50.84 32.32 26.91
CA GLY A 54 -49.70 32.19 27.82
C GLY A 54 -49.06 30.80 27.79
N VAL A 55 -49.88 29.74 27.77
CA VAL A 55 -49.37 28.36 27.67
C VAL A 55 -48.72 28.10 26.31
N LEU A 56 -49.30 28.62 25.22
CA LEU A 56 -48.72 28.48 23.88
C LEU A 56 -47.37 29.23 23.75
N ALA A 57 -47.26 30.42 24.34
CA ALA A 57 -46.04 31.22 24.37
C ALA A 57 -44.94 30.55 25.22
N ALA A 58 -45.29 29.97 26.37
CA ALA A 58 -44.35 29.23 27.20
C ALA A 58 -43.84 27.97 26.48
N TYR A 59 -44.73 27.16 25.90
CA TYR A 59 -44.36 25.93 25.17
C TYR A 59 -43.43 26.21 23.97
N THR A 60 -43.70 27.27 23.21
CA THR A 60 -42.86 27.68 22.09
C THR A 60 -41.51 28.25 22.52
N SER A 61 -41.41 28.82 23.72
CA SER A 61 -40.17 29.39 24.25
C SER A 61 -39.23 28.36 24.89
N PHE A 62 -39.77 27.28 25.49
CA PHE A 62 -38.98 26.26 26.19
C PHE A 62 -38.57 25.06 25.34
N SER A 63 -39.10 24.91 24.12
CA SER A 63 -38.67 23.83 23.21
C SER A 63 -37.37 24.20 22.51
N VAL A 64 -36.24 23.70 23.03
CA VAL A 64 -34.94 23.79 22.35
C VAL A 64 -35.00 22.91 21.11
N ARG A 65 -35.00 23.54 19.94
CA ARG A 65 -35.00 22.83 18.65
C ARG A 65 -33.57 22.68 18.14
N PHE A 66 -33.08 21.46 18.08
CA PHE A 66 -31.92 21.15 17.24
C PHE A 66 -32.38 21.15 15.79
N LYS A 67 -32.02 22.20 15.04
CA LYS A 67 -32.37 22.32 13.63
C LYS A 67 -31.22 21.73 12.82
N SER A 68 -31.40 20.55 12.26
CA SER A 68 -30.54 20.06 11.18
C SER A 68 -30.97 20.78 9.89
N GLU A 69 -30.02 21.46 9.24
CA GLU A 69 -30.24 22.02 7.91
C GLU A 69 -29.52 21.12 6.90
N THR A 70 -30.30 20.55 5.99
CA THR A 70 -29.77 19.78 4.86
C THR A 70 -29.55 20.74 3.70
N VAL A 71 -28.32 20.83 3.22
CA VAL A 71 -27.99 21.56 1.98
C VAL A 71 -27.89 20.54 0.87
N ASP A 72 -28.89 20.52 -0.01
CA ASP A 72 -28.87 19.63 -1.16
C ASP A 72 -27.84 20.11 -2.18
N SER A 73 -26.93 19.22 -2.57
CA SER A 73 -26.08 19.44 -3.74
C SER A 73 -25.23 20.75 -3.65
N PRO A 74 -24.40 20.96 -2.60
CA PRO A 74 -23.62 22.19 -2.46
C PRO A 74 -22.57 22.36 -3.57
N THR A 75 -22.27 23.59 -3.98
CA THR A 75 -21.07 23.89 -4.80
C THR A 75 -19.81 23.70 -3.97
N TYR A 76 -18.64 23.48 -4.60
CA TYR A 76 -17.38 23.31 -3.87
C TYR A 76 -17.09 24.50 -2.94
N SER A 77 -17.25 25.75 -3.43
CA SER A 77 -17.09 26.96 -2.62
C SER A 77 -18.08 27.07 -1.45
N GLN A 78 -19.31 26.57 -1.61
CA GLN A 78 -20.28 26.51 -0.50
C GLN A 78 -19.89 25.46 0.54
N TYR A 79 -19.44 24.29 0.09
CA TYR A 79 -18.94 23.24 0.98
C TYR A 79 -17.73 23.73 1.78
N GLU A 80 -16.76 24.39 1.15
CA GLU A 80 -15.56 24.90 1.81
C GLU A 80 -15.92 25.87 2.95
N LYS A 81 -16.84 26.80 2.71
CA LYS A 81 -17.35 27.72 3.74
C LYS A 81 -18.08 27.01 4.88
N LEU A 82 -18.81 25.94 4.58
CA LEU A 82 -19.51 25.13 5.59
C LEU A 82 -18.52 24.32 6.42
N GLN A 83 -17.49 23.75 5.78
CA GLN A 83 -16.44 22.98 6.44
C GLN A 83 -15.62 23.85 7.39
N GLU A 84 -15.32 25.09 7.01
CA GLU A 84 -14.62 26.06 7.86
C GLU A 84 -15.42 26.41 9.12
N LYS A 85 -16.76 26.48 9.00
CA LYS A 85 -17.63 26.94 10.08
C LYS A 85 -18.18 25.82 10.98
N TYR A 86 -18.34 24.62 10.44
CA TYR A 86 -19.05 23.52 11.10
C TYR A 86 -18.30 22.18 11.01
N SER A 87 -16.96 22.21 11.01
CA SER A 87 -16.08 21.04 10.83
C SER A 87 -16.50 19.79 11.61
N ASP A 88 -16.96 19.99 12.85
CA ASP A 88 -17.20 18.90 13.81
C ASP A 88 -18.58 18.25 13.66
N SER A 89 -19.52 18.96 13.03
CA SER A 89 -20.92 18.53 12.89
C SER A 89 -21.36 18.32 11.44
N LEU A 90 -20.56 18.77 10.46
CA LEU A 90 -20.88 18.66 9.05
C LEU A 90 -20.74 17.20 8.58
N GLN A 91 -21.81 16.64 8.04
CA GLN A 91 -21.81 15.29 7.48
C GLN A 91 -22.21 15.32 6.02
N CYS A 92 -21.34 14.80 5.16
CA CYS A 92 -21.57 14.68 3.73
C CYS A 92 -21.48 13.20 3.34
N SER A 93 -22.63 12.57 3.12
CA SER A 93 -22.70 11.21 2.56
C SER A 93 -22.40 11.26 1.07
N CYS A 94 -21.56 10.35 0.58
CA CYS A 94 -21.22 10.29 -0.84
C CYS A 94 -22.25 9.48 -1.63
N THR A 95 -22.50 9.87 -2.89
CA THR A 95 -23.25 9.04 -3.86
C THR A 95 -22.43 7.87 -4.36
N LYS A 96 -21.17 8.17 -4.69
CA LYS A 96 -20.19 7.19 -5.13
C LYS A 96 -19.29 6.90 -3.93
N ILE A 97 -19.21 5.64 -3.50
CA ILE A 97 -18.38 5.26 -2.35
C ILE A 97 -16.92 4.99 -2.73
N SER A 98 -16.59 5.06 -4.03
CA SER A 98 -15.29 4.64 -4.58
C SER A 98 -14.84 5.51 -5.75
N MET A 99 -13.59 5.97 -5.71
CA MET A 99 -12.94 6.72 -6.78
C MET A 99 -11.46 6.34 -6.88
N SER A 100 -10.92 6.19 -8.09
CA SER A 100 -9.50 5.90 -8.29
C SER A 100 -8.63 7.13 -8.00
N TYR A 101 -7.46 6.94 -7.39
CA TYR A 101 -6.54 8.04 -7.08
C TYR A 101 -6.10 8.81 -8.33
N GLY A 102 -5.98 8.13 -9.47
CA GLY A 102 -5.62 8.77 -10.74
C GLY A 102 -6.63 9.81 -11.24
N GLY A 103 -7.85 9.82 -10.68
CA GLY A 103 -8.87 10.82 -10.99
C GLY A 103 -8.60 12.20 -10.36
N PHE A 104 -7.79 12.27 -9.30
CA PHE A 104 -7.61 13.50 -8.51
C PHE A 104 -6.18 13.71 -7.98
N VAL A 105 -5.25 12.77 -8.21
CA VAL A 105 -3.84 12.88 -7.80
C VAL A 105 -2.94 12.72 -9.01
N ARG A 106 -2.01 13.66 -9.21
CA ARG A 106 -0.94 13.55 -10.22
C ARG A 106 0.39 13.29 -9.53
N THR A 107 1.20 12.37 -10.06
CA THR A 107 2.51 12.01 -9.51
C THR A 107 3.61 12.14 -10.55
N SER A 108 4.76 12.70 -10.17
CA SER A 108 5.95 12.82 -11.03
C SER A 108 7.24 12.49 -10.26
N PRO A 109 8.07 11.55 -10.76
CA PRO A 109 9.32 11.18 -10.09
C PRO A 109 10.51 12.02 -10.56
N ARG A 110 11.47 12.24 -9.66
CA ARG A 110 12.82 12.76 -9.96
C ARG A 110 13.84 11.69 -9.58
N PHE A 111 14.63 11.23 -10.54
CA PHE A 111 15.70 10.25 -10.32
C PHE A 111 17.04 10.92 -10.03
N HIS A 112 17.94 10.16 -9.43
CA HIS A 112 19.32 10.52 -9.17
C HIS A 112 20.05 10.76 -10.50
N GLN A 113 20.90 11.79 -10.54
CA GLN A 113 21.55 12.28 -11.76
C GLN A 113 22.35 11.23 -12.54
N VAL A 114 22.83 10.18 -11.86
CA VAL A 114 23.55 9.06 -12.50
C VAL A 114 22.68 8.36 -13.55
N CYS A 115 21.37 8.27 -13.34
CA CYS A 115 20.43 7.62 -14.25
C CYS A 115 20.13 8.43 -15.51
N SER A 116 20.68 9.64 -15.62
CA SER A 116 20.66 10.48 -16.82
C SER A 116 22.08 10.85 -17.30
N SER A 117 23.11 10.23 -16.71
CA SER A 117 24.51 10.57 -16.97
C SER A 117 25.08 9.79 -18.16
N ASP A 118 26.21 10.28 -18.68
CA ASP A 118 26.96 9.60 -19.73
C ASP A 118 27.46 8.20 -19.31
N PHE A 119 27.64 7.95 -18.01
CA PHE A 119 28.20 6.70 -17.48
C PHE A 119 27.25 5.50 -17.60
N ILE A 120 25.95 5.71 -17.76
CA ILE A 120 25.01 4.60 -18.00
C ILE A 120 24.80 4.31 -19.49
N THR A 121 25.52 5.01 -20.38
CA THR A 121 25.40 4.80 -21.83
C THR A 121 26.22 3.60 -22.28
N GLN A 122 25.78 2.93 -23.36
CA GLN A 122 26.54 1.82 -23.94
C GLN A 122 27.94 2.26 -24.39
N LYS A 123 28.08 3.51 -24.85
CA LYS A 123 29.36 4.12 -25.21
C LYS A 123 30.40 4.08 -24.08
N TRP A 124 30.00 4.37 -22.84
CA TRP A 124 30.89 4.29 -21.68
C TRP A 124 31.19 2.85 -21.30
N ILE A 125 30.16 1.99 -21.27
CA ILE A 125 30.30 0.58 -20.91
C ILE A 125 31.28 -0.12 -21.85
N ASP A 126 31.13 0.08 -23.16
CA ASP A 126 32.03 -0.48 -24.18
C ASP A 126 33.46 0.06 -24.03
N PHE A 127 33.62 1.35 -23.75
CA PHE A 127 34.94 1.96 -23.53
C PHE A 127 35.68 1.35 -22.33
N THR A 128 34.95 1.06 -21.25
CA THR A 128 35.54 0.46 -20.04
C THR A 128 35.80 -1.04 -20.16
N PHE A 129 35.31 -1.69 -21.21
CA PHE A 129 35.56 -3.11 -21.48
C PHE A 129 36.95 -3.27 -22.13
N PRO A 130 37.93 -3.92 -21.46
CA PRO A 130 39.27 -4.00 -22.01
C PRO A 130 39.36 -5.08 -23.10
N ASP A 131 39.93 -4.73 -24.26
CA ASP A 131 40.13 -5.65 -25.40
C ASP A 131 41.05 -6.86 -25.08
N ASN A 132 41.85 -6.78 -24.01
CA ASN A 132 42.81 -7.81 -23.58
C ASN A 132 42.63 -8.18 -22.09
N LEU A 133 41.44 -8.70 -21.72
CA LEU A 133 41.11 -9.18 -20.37
C LEU A 133 42.14 -10.18 -19.80
N ILE A 134 42.82 -10.96 -20.66
CA ILE A 134 43.73 -12.05 -20.26
C ILE A 134 44.99 -11.54 -19.52
N LEU A 135 45.35 -10.26 -19.71
CA LEU A 135 46.58 -9.70 -19.14
C LEU A 135 46.36 -9.02 -17.78
N LEU A 136 45.12 -8.71 -17.42
CA LEU A 136 44.81 -7.99 -16.19
C LEU A 136 44.51 -8.95 -15.04
N SER A 137 44.92 -8.58 -13.84
CA SER A 137 44.59 -9.32 -12.63
C SER A 137 43.07 -9.30 -12.40
N PRO A 138 42.44 -10.39 -11.92
CA PRO A 138 41.04 -10.36 -11.51
C PRO A 138 40.71 -9.30 -10.46
N ILE A 139 41.69 -8.84 -9.68
CA ILE A 139 41.51 -7.76 -8.70
C ILE A 139 41.72 -6.35 -9.27
N ASP A 140 42.14 -6.22 -10.52
CA ASP A 140 42.26 -4.93 -11.19
C ASP A 140 40.87 -4.40 -11.54
N ILE A 141 40.56 -3.18 -11.11
CA ILE A 141 39.23 -2.61 -11.32
C ILE A 141 38.83 -2.53 -12.80
N ARG A 142 39.79 -2.41 -13.73
CA ARG A 142 39.50 -2.35 -15.17
C ARG A 142 38.92 -3.65 -15.70
N MET A 143 39.14 -4.79 -15.03
CA MET A 143 38.47 -6.05 -15.37
C MET A 143 36.97 -5.96 -15.17
N SER A 144 36.54 -5.28 -14.12
CA SER A 144 35.17 -5.39 -13.63
C SER A 144 34.37 -4.08 -13.76
N LEU A 145 35.00 -2.98 -14.17
CA LEU A 145 34.38 -1.66 -14.29
C LEU A 145 33.21 -1.62 -15.28
N SER A 146 33.32 -2.31 -16.42
CA SER A 146 32.24 -2.41 -17.42
C SER A 146 31.01 -3.11 -16.84
N ALA A 147 31.22 -4.16 -16.03
CA ALA A 147 30.14 -4.85 -15.34
C ALA A 147 29.48 -3.97 -14.28
N VAL A 148 30.25 -3.22 -13.48
CA VAL A 148 29.69 -2.24 -12.51
C VAL A 148 28.73 -1.28 -13.20
N TRP A 149 29.15 -0.69 -14.31
CA TRP A 149 28.31 0.25 -15.05
C TRP A 149 27.15 -0.42 -15.79
N LYS A 150 27.29 -1.68 -16.19
CA LYS A 150 26.17 -2.46 -16.73
C LYS A 150 25.10 -2.75 -15.67
N PHE A 151 25.50 -3.04 -14.43
CA PHE A 151 24.58 -3.16 -13.30
C PHE A 151 23.88 -1.84 -13.01
N ILE A 152 24.61 -0.72 -12.91
CA ILE A 152 24.01 0.60 -12.65
C ILE A 152 23.04 1.00 -13.77
N GLN A 153 23.38 0.79 -15.05
CA GLN A 153 22.47 1.00 -16.17
C GLN A 153 21.18 0.17 -16.00
N SER A 154 21.32 -1.10 -15.63
CA SER A 154 20.19 -2.00 -15.41
C SER A 154 19.34 -1.57 -14.21
N PHE A 155 19.97 -1.13 -13.11
CA PHE A 155 19.27 -0.63 -11.93
C PHE A 155 18.48 0.63 -12.22
N CYS A 156 19.06 1.60 -12.93
CA CYS A 156 18.35 2.81 -13.36
C CYS A 156 17.14 2.48 -14.25
N ARG A 157 17.29 1.55 -15.20
CA ARG A 157 16.18 1.12 -16.05
C ARG A 157 15.06 0.42 -15.26
N ASN A 158 15.42 -0.46 -14.33
CA ASN A 158 14.45 -1.15 -13.48
C ASN A 158 13.77 -0.18 -12.51
N ALA A 159 14.50 0.76 -11.94
CA ALA A 159 13.95 1.81 -11.09
C ALA A 159 12.91 2.65 -11.83
N ASP A 160 13.16 3.03 -13.08
CA ASP A 160 12.19 3.75 -13.92
C ASP A 160 10.93 2.92 -14.16
N GLN A 161 11.09 1.67 -14.59
CA GLN A 161 9.97 0.75 -14.83
C GLN A 161 9.13 0.54 -13.57
N ILE A 162 9.77 0.24 -12.43
CA ILE A 162 9.08 0.03 -11.15
C ILE A 162 8.37 1.31 -10.69
N THR A 163 8.99 2.47 -10.87
CA THR A 163 8.34 3.74 -10.53
C THR A 163 7.12 4.00 -11.42
N SER A 164 7.16 3.62 -12.70
CA SER A 164 5.99 3.63 -13.57
C SER A 164 4.90 2.67 -13.06
N ASP A 165 5.27 1.46 -12.64
CA ASP A 165 4.33 0.47 -12.10
C ASP A 165 3.69 0.95 -10.79
N ILE A 166 4.47 1.52 -9.86
CA ILE A 166 3.98 2.17 -8.64
C ILE A 166 2.93 3.24 -8.99
N ARG A 167 3.23 4.10 -9.98
CA ARG A 167 2.31 5.18 -10.39
C ARG A 167 1.03 4.62 -10.98
N ASN A 168 1.11 3.61 -11.84
CA ASN A 168 -0.05 2.97 -12.46
C ASN A 168 -0.91 2.25 -11.41
N GLN A 169 -0.30 1.49 -10.52
CA GLN A 169 -0.99 0.79 -9.43
C GLN A 169 -1.65 1.77 -8.48
N PHE A 170 -0.94 2.82 -8.08
CA PHE A 170 -1.50 3.88 -7.26
C PHE A 170 -2.69 4.56 -7.95
N ALA A 171 -2.53 4.96 -9.21
CA ALA A 171 -3.59 5.61 -9.99
C ALA A 171 -4.85 4.74 -10.13
N ASN A 172 -4.68 3.43 -10.26
CA ASN A 172 -5.78 2.46 -10.37
C ASN A 172 -6.38 2.05 -9.02
N THR A 173 -5.66 2.28 -7.91
CA THR A 173 -6.17 1.99 -6.57
C THR A 173 -7.35 2.90 -6.26
N SER A 174 -8.44 2.32 -5.77
CA SER A 174 -9.65 3.06 -5.41
C SER A 174 -9.62 3.51 -3.96
N LEU A 175 -9.79 4.80 -3.73
CA LEU A 175 -10.18 5.36 -2.46
C LEU A 175 -11.66 5.02 -2.20
N ILE A 176 -11.92 4.19 -1.20
CA ILE A 176 -13.27 3.82 -0.77
C ILE A 176 -13.60 4.57 0.51
N ASN A 177 -14.62 5.43 0.48
CA ASN A 177 -15.15 6.06 1.67
C ASN A 177 -16.65 6.39 1.49
N PRO A 178 -17.54 5.95 2.41
CA PRO A 178 -18.96 6.33 2.38
C PRO A 178 -19.22 7.82 2.68
N THR A 179 -18.23 8.54 3.20
CA THR A 179 -18.32 9.96 3.55
C THR A 179 -17.26 10.79 2.84
N LEU A 180 -17.53 12.07 2.62
CA LEU A 180 -16.56 12.98 2.00
C LEU A 180 -15.42 13.24 2.99
N LEU A 181 -14.18 12.95 2.59
CA LEU A 181 -12.99 13.29 3.36
C LEU A 181 -12.72 14.79 3.29
N ASN A 182 -12.34 15.40 4.41
CA ASN A 182 -11.79 16.76 4.37
C ASN A 182 -10.41 16.79 3.68
N LYS A 183 -9.91 17.99 3.37
CA LYS A 183 -8.68 18.16 2.57
C LYS A 183 -7.45 17.54 3.22
N ASP A 184 -7.24 17.78 4.51
CA ASP A 184 -6.06 17.28 5.23
C ASP A 184 -6.07 15.75 5.33
N LEU A 185 -7.24 15.16 5.61
CA LEU A 185 -7.41 13.71 5.70
C LEU A 185 -7.25 13.05 4.32
N LEU A 186 -7.70 13.70 3.24
CA LEU A 186 -7.46 13.23 1.88
C LEU A 186 -5.96 13.23 1.54
N ILE A 187 -5.24 14.29 1.89
CA ILE A 187 -3.78 14.39 1.67
C ILE A 187 -3.04 13.32 2.47
N ALA A 188 -3.36 13.17 3.76
CA ALA A 188 -2.76 12.15 4.62
C ALA A 188 -3.02 10.73 4.09
N LYS A 189 -4.25 10.43 3.65
CA LYS A 189 -4.62 9.13 3.08
C LYS A 189 -3.89 8.85 1.76
N THR A 190 -3.76 9.88 0.92
CA THR A 190 -3.02 9.86 -0.35
C THR A 190 -1.55 9.54 -0.12
N GLN A 191 -0.88 10.29 0.76
CA GLN A 191 0.53 10.10 1.09
C GLN A 191 0.79 8.74 1.72
N SER A 192 -0.07 8.31 2.65
CA SER A 192 0.02 6.99 3.28
C SER A 192 -0.09 5.87 2.24
N THR A 193 -1.07 5.94 1.35
CA THR A 193 -1.29 4.90 0.34
C THR A 193 -0.15 4.85 -0.68
N LEU A 194 0.32 6.01 -1.17
CA LEU A 194 1.44 6.09 -2.10
C LEU A 194 2.74 5.55 -1.46
N SER A 195 3.00 5.90 -0.20
CA SER A 195 4.18 5.44 0.54
C SER A 195 4.15 3.93 0.77
N SER A 196 2.98 3.36 1.10
CA SER A 196 2.81 1.92 1.25
C SER A 196 3.09 1.17 -0.06
N ILE A 197 2.52 1.62 -1.19
CA ILE A 197 2.77 0.99 -2.50
C ILE A 197 4.25 1.08 -2.87
N ARG A 198 4.87 2.25 -2.72
CA ARG A 198 6.31 2.42 -2.98
C ARG A 198 7.16 1.46 -2.15
N GLN A 199 6.88 1.37 -0.85
CA GLN A 199 7.65 0.49 0.04
C GLN A 199 7.53 -0.97 -0.39
N ILE A 200 6.33 -1.43 -0.77
CA ILE A 200 6.11 -2.78 -1.29
C ILE A 200 6.97 -3.05 -2.52
N GLU A 201 6.88 -2.19 -3.55
CA GLU A 201 7.62 -2.40 -4.80
C GLU A 201 9.14 -2.25 -4.65
N THR A 202 9.59 -1.42 -3.72
CA THR A 202 11.03 -1.25 -3.44
C THR A 202 11.60 -2.51 -2.79
N VAL A 203 10.93 -3.02 -1.75
CA VAL A 203 11.34 -4.27 -1.06
C VAL A 203 11.34 -5.45 -2.04
N ARG A 204 10.38 -5.48 -2.98
CA ARG A 204 10.31 -6.49 -4.05
C ARG A 204 11.56 -6.54 -4.90
N LEU A 205 12.03 -5.39 -5.38
CA LEU A 205 13.23 -5.33 -6.20
C LEU A 205 14.48 -5.79 -5.43
N ILE A 206 14.64 -5.28 -4.20
CA ILE A 206 15.80 -5.60 -3.36
C ILE A 206 15.86 -7.11 -3.11
N GLN A 207 14.72 -7.73 -2.81
CA GLN A 207 14.64 -9.17 -2.59
C GLN A 207 14.95 -9.96 -3.87
N SER A 208 14.50 -9.49 -5.04
CA SER A 208 14.83 -10.11 -6.34
C SER A 208 16.33 -10.16 -6.60
N VAL A 209 17.04 -9.07 -6.30
CA VAL A 209 18.50 -9.01 -6.46
C VAL A 209 19.24 -9.88 -5.43
N LYS A 210 18.76 -9.93 -4.18
CA LYS A 210 19.31 -10.83 -3.16
C LYS A 210 19.17 -12.31 -3.54
N ILE A 211 18.08 -12.68 -4.21
CA ILE A 211 17.87 -14.06 -4.69
C ILE A 211 18.90 -14.41 -5.75
N VAL A 212 19.10 -13.53 -6.74
CA VAL A 212 20.11 -13.72 -7.79
C VAL A 212 21.48 -13.98 -7.16
N ASP A 213 21.87 -13.13 -6.21
CA ASP A 213 23.13 -13.22 -5.48
C ASP A 213 23.27 -14.55 -4.70
N ARG A 214 22.20 -15.00 -4.02
CA ARG A 214 22.18 -16.29 -3.32
C ARG A 214 22.28 -17.47 -4.27
N VAL A 215 21.56 -17.44 -5.40
CA VAL A 215 21.57 -18.54 -6.37
C VAL A 215 22.93 -18.65 -7.06
N ILE A 216 23.58 -17.52 -7.38
CA ILE A 216 24.95 -17.49 -7.91
C ILE A 216 25.91 -18.22 -6.97
N ARG A 217 25.79 -18.01 -5.66
CA ARG A 217 26.63 -18.69 -4.66
C ARG A 217 26.27 -20.16 -4.47
N ALA A 218 24.98 -20.46 -4.28
CA ALA A 218 24.51 -21.83 -4.02
C ALA A 218 24.83 -22.81 -5.16
N ASN A 219 25.08 -22.29 -6.37
CA ASN A 219 25.45 -23.07 -7.55
C ASN A 219 26.92 -22.90 -7.95
N SER A 220 27.72 -22.21 -7.12
CA SER A 220 29.13 -21.88 -7.38
C SER A 220 29.36 -21.37 -8.80
N LEU A 221 28.51 -20.45 -9.25
CA LEU A 221 28.52 -19.94 -10.61
C LEU A 221 29.76 -19.07 -10.84
N LEU A 222 30.54 -19.40 -11.87
CA LEU A 222 31.72 -18.66 -12.27
C LEU A 222 31.34 -17.36 -12.98
N THR A 223 32.00 -16.29 -12.60
CA THR A 223 31.93 -15.02 -13.34
C THR A 223 32.94 -15.04 -14.49
N ALA A 224 32.57 -14.50 -15.65
CA ALA A 224 33.49 -14.35 -16.78
C ALA A 224 34.67 -13.40 -16.50
N LEU A 225 34.57 -12.61 -15.44
CA LEU A 225 35.59 -11.65 -14.99
C LEU A 225 36.68 -12.29 -14.13
N GLY A 226 36.44 -13.53 -13.67
CA GLY A 226 37.41 -14.29 -12.89
C GLY A 226 37.55 -13.81 -11.45
N ASN A 227 36.64 -12.99 -10.91
CA ASN A 227 36.70 -12.43 -9.56
C ASN A 227 36.43 -13.46 -8.45
N ASN A 228 35.63 -14.49 -8.70
CA ASN A 228 35.34 -15.56 -7.74
C ASN A 228 36.14 -16.84 -8.01
N TYR A 229 36.31 -17.22 -9.29
CA TYR A 229 37.09 -18.37 -9.72
C TYR A 229 37.94 -18.01 -10.92
N VAL A 230 39.11 -18.63 -11.04
CA VAL A 230 39.99 -18.51 -12.22
C VAL A 230 40.13 -19.89 -12.87
N LEU A 231 39.96 -19.91 -14.19
CA LEU A 231 40.21 -21.08 -15.03
C LEU A 231 41.68 -21.14 -15.42
N ARG A 232 42.32 -22.28 -15.23
CA ARG A 232 43.72 -22.49 -15.57
C ARG A 232 43.93 -23.76 -16.35
N ALA A 233 44.60 -23.65 -17.50
CA ALA A 233 45.11 -24.83 -18.20
C ALA A 233 46.39 -25.33 -17.50
N VAL A 234 46.39 -26.59 -17.09
CA VAL A 234 47.56 -27.26 -16.52
C VAL A 234 48.11 -28.26 -17.51
N TYR A 235 49.45 -28.27 -17.58
CA TYR A 235 50.22 -29.14 -18.43
C TYR A 235 50.93 -30.15 -17.54
N GLU A 236 50.54 -31.41 -17.62
CA GLU A 236 51.22 -32.49 -16.92
C GLU A 236 52.24 -33.12 -17.86
N ASN A 237 53.53 -32.88 -17.58
CA ASN A 237 54.61 -33.60 -18.24
C ASN A 237 54.66 -35.02 -17.68
N GLN A 238 53.89 -35.95 -18.25
CA GLN A 238 54.20 -37.34 -18.04
C GLN A 238 55.49 -37.68 -18.78
N SER A 239 56.46 -38.16 -18.02
CA SER A 239 57.74 -38.62 -18.52
C SER A 239 57.55 -39.64 -19.64
N SER A 240 58.08 -39.31 -20.82
CA SER A 240 58.47 -40.22 -21.92
C SER A 240 57.41 -40.88 -22.81
N ASP A 241 56.14 -40.44 -22.83
CA ASP A 241 55.22 -40.86 -23.90
C ASP A 241 54.43 -39.69 -24.49
N ILE A 242 54.24 -39.70 -25.81
CA ILE A 242 53.95 -38.52 -26.67
C ILE A 242 52.53 -37.92 -26.49
N ARG A 243 51.81 -38.28 -25.42
CA ARG A 243 50.53 -37.69 -25.05
C ARG A 243 50.68 -36.81 -23.82
N SER A 244 50.95 -35.54 -24.05
CA SER A 244 50.70 -34.52 -23.03
C SER A 244 49.18 -34.43 -22.82
N ASP A 245 48.72 -34.88 -21.66
CA ASP A 245 47.36 -34.63 -21.21
C ASP A 245 47.27 -33.19 -20.69
N PHE A 246 46.25 -32.47 -21.18
CA PHE A 246 45.94 -31.12 -20.75
C PHE A 246 44.59 -31.18 -20.05
N TYR A 247 44.53 -30.64 -18.83
CA TYR A 247 43.29 -30.46 -18.11
C TYR A 247 43.15 -29.01 -17.66
N ILE A 248 41.91 -28.59 -17.43
CA ILE A 248 41.59 -27.26 -16.94
C ILE A 248 41.20 -27.40 -15.49
N GLU A 249 41.92 -26.71 -14.63
CA GLU A 249 41.61 -26.61 -13.21
C GLU A 249 40.87 -25.30 -12.95
N ILE A 250 39.87 -25.40 -12.08
CA ILE A 250 39.15 -24.24 -11.57
C ILE A 250 39.72 -23.95 -10.18
N TYR A 251 40.34 -22.79 -10.03
CA TYR A 251 40.84 -22.33 -8.74
C TYR A 251 39.90 -21.30 -8.16
N ARG A 252 39.57 -21.42 -6.87
CA ARG A 252 38.88 -20.37 -6.12
C ARG A 252 39.86 -19.24 -5.80
N ASN A 253 39.41 -18.00 -5.95
CA ASN A 253 40.24 -16.86 -5.59
C ASN A 253 40.35 -16.69 -4.07
N GLN A 254 41.56 -16.35 -3.64
CA GLN A 254 41.89 -16.07 -2.25
C GLN A 254 42.58 -14.72 -2.15
N TYR A 255 42.12 -13.87 -1.24
CA TYR A 255 42.62 -12.53 -1.05
C TYR A 255 43.22 -12.37 0.34
N ILE A 256 44.47 -11.90 0.40
CA ILE A 256 45.15 -11.57 1.66
C ILE A 256 45.20 -10.05 1.75
N GLN A 257 44.44 -9.47 2.69
CA GLN A 257 44.33 -8.03 2.85
C GLN A 257 45.57 -7.41 3.50
N ASN A 258 45.82 -6.13 3.20
CA ASN A 258 46.88 -5.36 3.85
C ASN A 258 46.70 -5.37 5.37
N ASN A 259 47.76 -5.74 6.09
CA ASN A 259 47.81 -5.81 7.56
C ASN A 259 46.90 -6.85 8.23
N SER A 260 46.28 -7.77 7.47
CA SER A 260 45.48 -8.88 8.02
C SER A 260 46.11 -10.22 7.67
N LYS A 261 46.31 -11.09 8.67
CA LYS A 261 46.68 -12.50 8.44
C LYS A 261 45.49 -13.35 7.96
N LYS A 262 44.29 -12.76 7.85
CA LYS A 262 43.08 -13.47 7.43
C LYS A 262 43.06 -13.60 5.90
N VAL A 263 42.98 -14.83 5.41
CA VAL A 263 42.72 -15.15 4.01
C VAL A 263 41.22 -15.08 3.78
N CYS A 264 40.77 -14.28 2.83
CA CYS A 264 39.39 -14.24 2.38
C CYS A 264 39.23 -15.13 1.15
N ILE A 265 38.30 -16.10 1.17
CA ILE A 265 38.12 -17.09 0.12
C ILE A 265 36.73 -16.90 -0.49
N CYS A 266 36.64 -16.51 -1.77
CA CYS A 266 35.37 -16.12 -2.41
C CYS A 266 34.26 -17.18 -2.40
N GLU A 267 34.61 -18.45 -2.29
CA GLU A 267 33.65 -19.55 -2.18
C GLU A 267 32.97 -19.60 -0.81
N ASN A 268 33.75 -19.38 0.26
CA ASN A 268 33.29 -19.55 1.64
C ASN A 268 32.88 -18.23 2.30
N ASP A 269 33.62 -17.17 1.99
CA ASP A 269 33.37 -15.83 2.49
C ASP A 269 32.36 -15.14 1.57
N ARG A 270 31.28 -14.62 2.18
CA ARG A 270 30.20 -13.98 1.43
C ARG A 270 30.65 -12.75 0.65
N SER A 271 31.68 -12.05 1.10
CA SER A 271 32.20 -10.82 0.52
C SER A 271 33.65 -10.64 1.00
N CYS A 272 34.50 -10.24 0.07
CA CYS A 272 35.92 -9.94 0.25
C CYS A 272 36.22 -8.55 -0.35
N PRO A 273 35.73 -7.47 0.26
CA PRO A 273 35.84 -6.14 -0.33
C PRO A 273 37.29 -5.65 -0.26
N LEU A 274 37.78 -5.16 -1.39
CA LEU A 274 39.10 -4.55 -1.55
C LEU A 274 38.95 -3.16 -2.18
N PRO A 275 39.79 -2.18 -1.82
CA PRO A 275 39.83 -0.91 -2.55
C PRO A 275 40.12 -1.14 -4.03
N ALA A 276 39.37 -0.48 -4.90
CA ALA A 276 39.57 -0.58 -6.34
C ALA A 276 40.89 0.05 -6.76
N ASN A 277 41.85 -0.80 -7.13
CA ASN A 277 43.18 -0.40 -7.52
C ASN A 277 43.43 -0.69 -9.00
N ILE A 278 44.35 0.09 -9.57
CA ILE A 278 44.93 -0.17 -10.89
C ILE A 278 46.30 -0.80 -10.69
N TYR A 279 46.52 -1.99 -11.23
CA TYR A 279 47.78 -2.72 -11.11
C TYR A 279 48.59 -2.62 -12.41
N LEU A 280 49.91 -2.44 -12.27
CA LEU A 280 50.86 -2.41 -13.40
C LEU A 280 51.31 -3.81 -13.83
N TYR A 281 51.06 -4.82 -13.00
CA TYR A 281 51.61 -6.15 -13.16
C TYR A 281 50.62 -7.06 -13.91
N ASN A 282 51.02 -7.54 -15.09
CA ASN A 282 50.39 -8.69 -15.73
C ASN A 282 50.75 -9.91 -14.90
N ILE A 283 49.82 -10.39 -14.07
CA ILE A 283 50.16 -11.45 -13.13
C ILE A 283 50.21 -12.79 -13.87
N THR A 284 51.38 -13.43 -13.84
CA THR A 284 51.56 -14.86 -14.14
C THR A 284 51.32 -15.75 -12.92
N ASP A 285 50.66 -15.25 -11.86
CA ASP A 285 50.54 -15.97 -10.60
C ASP A 285 49.61 -17.17 -10.80
N ARG A 286 50.18 -18.33 -10.53
CA ARG A 286 49.65 -19.65 -10.87
C ARG A 286 48.72 -20.18 -9.77
N SER A 287 48.65 -19.51 -8.63
CA SER A 287 48.09 -20.06 -7.39
C SER A 287 46.66 -19.59 -7.04
N ALA A 288 46.10 -18.62 -7.77
CA ALA A 288 44.82 -17.93 -7.44
C ALA A 288 44.79 -17.35 -6.01
N VAL A 289 45.96 -17.10 -5.43
CA VAL A 289 46.15 -16.42 -4.16
C VAL A 289 46.75 -15.05 -4.45
N TYR A 290 46.06 -13.99 -4.06
CA TYR A 290 46.50 -12.61 -4.29
C TYR A 290 46.83 -11.96 -2.95
N ASP A 291 48.12 -11.75 -2.71
CA ASP A 291 48.61 -11.07 -1.51
C ASP A 291 48.81 -9.57 -1.78
N MET A 292 47.90 -8.77 -1.22
CA MET A 292 47.88 -7.33 -1.40
C MET A 292 49.11 -6.63 -0.81
N ASN A 293 49.83 -7.28 0.13
CA ASN A 293 51.08 -6.75 0.68
C ASN A 293 52.23 -6.84 -0.33
N THR A 294 52.10 -7.69 -1.36
CA THR A 294 53.15 -7.98 -2.34
C THR A 294 52.89 -7.40 -3.73
N ILE A 295 51.64 -7.06 -4.04
CA ILE A 295 51.24 -6.59 -5.37
C ILE A 295 51.20 -5.05 -5.37
N PRO A 296 52.15 -4.36 -6.04
CA PRO A 296 52.15 -2.90 -6.08
C PRO A 296 51.02 -2.35 -6.96
N SER A 297 50.26 -1.37 -6.43
CA SER A 297 49.25 -0.64 -7.19
C SER A 297 49.78 0.72 -7.70
N ASN A 298 49.28 1.17 -8.84
CA ASN A 298 49.58 2.49 -9.42
C ASN A 298 48.71 3.62 -8.84
N GLY A 299 47.67 3.23 -8.10
CA GLY A 299 46.72 4.15 -7.49
C GLY A 299 45.40 3.46 -7.18
N THR A 300 44.63 4.11 -6.30
CA THR A 300 43.31 3.67 -5.83
C THR A 300 42.26 4.64 -6.38
N LEU A 301 41.17 4.10 -6.91
CA LEU A 301 40.01 4.88 -7.32
C LEU A 301 39.09 5.10 -6.11
N LEU A 302 38.90 6.37 -5.76
CA LEU A 302 38.12 6.74 -4.58
C LEU A 302 36.67 6.24 -4.68
N GLY A 303 36.18 5.59 -3.63
CA GLY A 303 34.80 5.12 -3.54
C GLY A 303 34.50 3.83 -4.30
N LEU A 304 35.38 3.36 -5.18
CA LEU A 304 35.20 2.09 -5.87
C LEU A 304 35.77 0.93 -5.05
N VAL A 305 35.06 -0.20 -5.09
CA VAL A 305 35.42 -1.46 -4.43
C VAL A 305 35.64 -2.52 -5.51
N VAL A 306 36.39 -3.57 -5.19
CA VAL A 306 36.43 -4.85 -5.91
C VAL A 306 36.05 -5.95 -4.94
N ASP A 307 35.24 -6.91 -5.37
CA ASP A 307 34.75 -8.01 -4.56
C ASP A 307 34.65 -9.30 -5.40
N CYS A 308 34.31 -10.41 -4.77
CA CYS A 308 34.16 -11.72 -5.38
C CYS A 308 33.08 -11.76 -6.48
N LEU A 309 32.00 -10.99 -6.31
CA LEU A 309 30.93 -10.88 -7.30
C LEU A 309 30.76 -9.43 -7.77
N PRO A 310 30.57 -9.21 -9.08
CA PRO A 310 30.36 -7.87 -9.64
C PRO A 310 29.17 -7.11 -9.06
N LEU A 311 28.12 -7.85 -8.68
CA LEU A 311 26.95 -7.29 -8.01
C LEU A 311 27.30 -6.71 -6.64
N GLN A 312 28.08 -7.44 -5.83
CA GLN A 312 28.54 -7.00 -4.51
C GLN A 312 29.49 -5.83 -4.61
N MET A 313 30.43 -5.91 -5.56
CA MET A 313 31.33 -4.83 -5.91
C MET A 313 30.55 -3.55 -6.26
N THR A 314 29.49 -3.66 -7.06
CA THR A 314 28.64 -2.53 -7.43
C THR A 314 28.00 -1.93 -6.19
N PHE A 315 27.38 -2.76 -5.34
CA PHE A 315 26.70 -2.30 -4.13
C PHE A 315 27.61 -1.67 -3.08
N ALA A 316 28.82 -2.22 -2.90
CA ALA A 316 29.81 -1.70 -1.96
C ALA A 316 30.47 -0.39 -2.43
N SER A 317 30.42 -0.10 -3.74
CA SER A 317 31.02 1.11 -4.32
C SER A 317 30.16 2.36 -4.07
N THR A 318 30.76 3.54 -4.23
CA THR A 318 30.15 4.87 -4.21
C THR A 318 30.41 5.58 -5.54
N PHE A 319 29.80 6.75 -5.75
CA PHE A 319 30.02 7.56 -6.96
C PHE A 319 31.14 8.61 -6.82
N GLU A 320 31.91 8.61 -5.73
CA GLU A 320 32.86 9.68 -5.38
C GLU A 320 33.85 10.01 -6.50
N CYS A 321 34.48 9.01 -7.12
CA CYS A 321 35.41 9.22 -8.23
C CYS A 321 34.75 9.97 -9.41
N PHE A 322 33.46 9.74 -9.66
CA PHE A 322 32.74 10.28 -10.81
C PHE A 322 32.21 11.70 -10.60
N TYR A 323 32.30 12.23 -9.38
CA TYR A 323 32.12 13.64 -9.08
C TYR A 323 33.42 14.46 -9.20
N GLN A 324 34.57 13.80 -9.32
CA GLN A 324 35.89 14.45 -9.31
C GLN A 324 36.61 14.31 -10.65
N GLN A 325 36.88 15.44 -11.32
CA GLN A 325 37.58 15.43 -12.60
C GLN A 325 38.98 14.81 -12.53
N SER A 326 39.71 15.01 -11.42
CA SER A 326 41.05 14.41 -11.22
C SER A 326 40.99 12.87 -11.19
N CYS A 327 39.99 12.30 -10.52
CA CYS A 327 39.83 10.85 -10.43
C CYS A 327 39.42 10.24 -11.78
N LEU A 328 38.46 10.86 -12.48
CA LEU A 328 38.09 10.45 -13.83
C LEU A 328 39.29 10.54 -14.80
N ASN A 329 40.07 11.63 -14.75
CA ASN A 329 41.27 11.79 -15.59
C ASN A 329 42.31 10.70 -15.31
N PHE A 330 42.53 10.34 -14.04
CA PHE A 330 43.42 9.25 -13.66
C PHE A 330 42.94 7.92 -14.26
N LEU A 331 41.65 7.58 -14.12
CA LEU A 331 41.08 6.38 -14.73
C LEU A 331 41.25 6.37 -16.25
N LEU A 332 40.88 7.47 -16.92
CA LEU A 332 40.98 7.61 -18.38
C LEU A 332 42.43 7.50 -18.88
N SER A 333 43.42 7.94 -18.10
CA SER A 333 44.84 7.83 -18.46
C SER A 333 45.33 6.38 -18.60
N THR A 334 44.58 5.41 -18.08
CA THR A 334 44.95 3.99 -18.10
C THR A 334 44.43 3.24 -19.33
N TYR A 335 43.61 3.90 -20.15
CA TYR A 335 43.13 3.40 -21.43
C TYR A 335 43.89 4.05 -22.59
N GLN A 336 44.13 3.28 -23.65
CA GLN A 336 44.81 3.79 -24.86
C GLN A 336 43.89 4.68 -25.70
N GLN A 337 42.59 4.41 -25.65
CA GLN A 337 41.55 5.15 -26.38
C GLN A 337 41.10 6.38 -25.58
N LYS A 338 40.60 7.40 -26.28
CA LYS A 338 40.02 8.60 -25.64
C LYS A 338 38.51 8.60 -25.77
N ILE A 339 37.82 9.08 -24.74
CA ILE A 339 36.38 9.26 -24.73
C ILE A 339 36.04 10.63 -24.15
N ASN A 340 34.99 11.26 -24.71
CA ASN A 340 34.41 12.47 -24.13
C ASN A 340 33.18 12.07 -23.30
N ILE A 341 33.27 12.30 -21.98
CA ILE A 341 32.29 11.96 -20.93
C ILE A 341 32.32 13.09 -19.90
N SER A 342 31.15 13.50 -19.43
CA SER A 342 31.01 14.51 -18.37
C SER A 342 30.98 13.87 -16.98
N ILE A 343 31.61 14.53 -16.00
CA ILE A 343 31.49 14.14 -14.59
C ILE A 343 30.09 14.42 -14.05
N LEU A 344 29.71 13.74 -12.97
CA LEU A 344 28.52 14.06 -12.21
C LEU A 344 28.66 15.43 -11.52
N ASN A 345 27.55 16.14 -11.34
CA ASN A 345 27.53 17.47 -10.76
C ASN A 345 27.28 17.42 -9.25
N SER A 346 28.33 17.68 -8.46
CA SER A 346 28.25 17.70 -6.99
C SER A 346 27.43 18.87 -6.43
N SER A 347 27.13 19.89 -7.25
CA SER A 347 26.32 21.05 -6.84
C SER A 347 24.82 20.84 -7.07
N GLN A 348 24.40 19.77 -7.76
CA GLN A 348 22.99 19.46 -7.90
C GLN A 348 22.42 18.94 -6.57
N PRO A 349 21.19 19.36 -6.18
CA PRO A 349 20.58 18.92 -4.94
C PRO A 349 20.25 17.43 -5.01
N SER A 350 20.93 16.66 -4.18
CA SER A 350 20.66 15.24 -3.93
C SER A 350 20.34 15.04 -2.45
N ARG A 351 19.40 14.14 -2.17
CA ARG A 351 19.14 13.68 -0.80
C ARG A 351 20.20 12.70 -0.30
N PHE A 352 21.04 12.17 -1.19
CA PHE A 352 22.09 11.23 -0.85
C PHE A 352 23.43 11.97 -0.68
N HIS A 353 24.20 11.56 0.33
CA HIS A 353 25.56 12.07 0.51
C HIS A 353 26.48 11.56 -0.62
N LEU A 354 27.56 12.29 -0.95
CA LEU A 354 28.49 11.88 -2.02
C LEU A 354 29.17 10.53 -1.74
N THR A 355 29.35 10.18 -0.46
CA THR A 355 29.89 8.90 0.02
C THR A 355 28.81 7.83 0.23
N ALA A 356 27.57 8.09 -0.18
CA ALA A 356 26.51 7.09 -0.11
C ALA A 356 26.86 5.91 -1.02
N THR A 357 26.73 4.69 -0.51
CA THR A 357 26.95 3.48 -1.29
C THR A 357 25.87 3.35 -2.36
N ILE A 358 26.20 2.72 -3.48
CA ILE A 358 25.25 2.44 -4.54
C ILE A 358 24.11 1.56 -4.00
N ASP A 359 24.38 0.66 -3.05
CA ASP A 359 23.34 -0.08 -2.32
C ASP A 359 22.32 0.84 -1.65
N SER A 360 22.78 1.86 -0.92
CA SER A 360 21.88 2.80 -0.24
C SER A 360 21.01 3.61 -1.20
N ILE A 361 21.55 3.96 -2.37
CA ILE A 361 20.83 4.68 -3.42
C ILE A 361 19.85 3.73 -4.14
N PHE A 362 20.28 2.49 -4.41
CA PHE A 362 19.47 1.44 -5.03
C PHE A 362 18.29 1.02 -4.15
N ASN A 363 18.49 0.90 -2.85
CA ASN A 363 17.43 0.59 -1.87
C ASN A 363 16.33 1.64 -1.82
N GLU A 364 16.52 2.76 -2.52
CA GLU A 364 15.60 3.87 -2.66
C GLU A 364 15.23 4.13 -4.13
N LEU A 365 15.40 3.12 -5.00
CA LEU A 365 15.11 3.14 -6.43
C LEU A 365 15.81 4.28 -7.19
N PHE A 366 16.98 4.73 -6.73
CA PHE A 366 17.63 5.93 -7.26
C PHE A 366 16.69 7.16 -7.28
N LEU A 367 15.66 7.20 -6.43
CA LEU A 367 14.72 8.32 -6.39
C LEU A 367 15.26 9.43 -5.49
N GLU A 368 15.24 10.64 -6.02
CA GLU A 368 15.45 11.86 -5.26
C GLU A 368 14.13 12.32 -4.61
N GLU A 369 13.04 12.31 -5.39
CA GLU A 369 11.73 12.76 -4.91
C GLU A 369 10.60 12.21 -5.78
N ILE A 370 9.40 12.05 -5.20
CA ILE A 370 8.16 11.85 -5.95
C ILE A 370 7.22 12.99 -5.58
N TYR A 371 7.01 13.92 -6.52
CA TYR A 371 6.05 15.00 -6.35
C TYR A 371 4.64 14.47 -6.54
N ASN A 372 3.73 14.83 -5.64
CA ASN A 372 2.31 14.55 -5.78
C ASN A 372 1.46 15.82 -5.63
N GLU A 373 0.55 16.02 -6.57
CA GLU A 373 -0.40 17.14 -6.58
C GLU A 373 -1.81 16.57 -6.44
N THR A 374 -2.48 16.90 -5.35
CA THR A 374 -3.87 16.48 -5.06
C THR A 374 -4.84 17.61 -5.40
N ASN A 375 -5.73 17.39 -6.36
CA ASN A 375 -6.83 18.31 -6.67
C ASN A 375 -8.09 17.91 -5.89
N TYR A 376 -8.44 18.70 -4.88
CA TYR A 376 -9.60 18.42 -4.05
C TYR A 376 -10.94 18.65 -4.78
N GLU A 377 -11.00 19.57 -5.74
CA GLU A 377 -12.23 19.82 -6.51
C GLU A 377 -12.58 18.63 -7.41
N ASP A 378 -11.57 18.03 -8.04
CA ASP A 378 -11.72 16.80 -8.85
C ASP A 378 -12.20 15.61 -8.00
N TYR A 379 -11.82 15.57 -6.72
CA TYR A 379 -12.35 14.61 -5.75
C TYR A 379 -13.80 14.93 -5.33
N TYR A 380 -14.12 16.20 -5.08
CA TYR A 380 -15.42 16.64 -4.56
C TYR A 380 -16.57 16.42 -5.55
N LEU A 381 -16.40 16.81 -6.82
CA LEU A 381 -17.49 16.88 -7.79
C LEU A 381 -18.22 15.54 -8.01
N PRO A 382 -17.52 14.39 -8.17
CA PRO A 382 -18.19 13.10 -8.41
C PRO A 382 -18.82 12.48 -7.15
N MET A 383 -18.50 12.99 -5.95
CA MET A 383 -18.98 12.47 -4.67
C MET A 383 -20.35 13.03 -4.24
N ARG A 384 -20.90 14.03 -4.95
CA ARG A 384 -22.11 14.79 -4.56
C ARG A 384 -23.44 14.09 -4.93
N GLN A 385 -24.51 14.29 -4.12
CA GLN A 385 -25.90 13.79 -4.35
C GLN A 385 -26.80 14.71 -5.22
N PRO A 386 -27.64 14.15 -6.12
CA PRO A 386 -28.79 14.85 -6.72
C PRO A 386 -30.07 14.75 -5.85
N SER A 387 -30.90 15.81 -5.81
CA SER A 387 -32.07 15.96 -4.91
C SER A 387 -33.37 15.34 -5.45
N ASN A 388 -34.23 14.76 -4.58
CA ASN A 388 -35.67 14.50 -4.83
C ASN A 388 -36.51 14.37 -3.53
N GLU A 389 -37.69 15.01 -3.46
CA GLU A 389 -38.67 15.01 -2.34
C GLU A 389 -40.09 14.60 -2.78
N THR A 390 -40.89 13.90 -1.94
CA THR A 390 -42.39 13.96 -1.96
C THR A 390 -43.07 13.36 -0.69
N PHE A 391 -43.42 14.20 0.32
CA PHE A 391 -44.22 13.80 1.53
C PHE A 391 -45.69 14.25 1.51
N LEU A 392 -46.13 15.00 0.49
CA LEU A 392 -47.43 15.72 0.51
C LEU A 392 -48.71 14.86 0.34
N ASN A 393 -48.62 13.53 0.16
CA ASN A 393 -49.77 12.72 -0.26
C ASN A 393 -50.48 11.89 0.83
N ARG A 394 -50.01 11.84 2.09
CA ARG A 394 -50.59 10.94 3.12
C ARG A 394 -51.64 11.56 4.06
N LEU A 395 -51.82 12.88 4.10
CA LEU A 395 -52.62 13.56 5.14
C LEU A 395 -54.16 13.47 4.97
N LYS A 396 -54.69 13.18 3.77
CA LYS A 396 -56.13 13.30 3.48
C LYS A 396 -57.03 12.18 4.02
N ARG A 397 -56.51 11.04 4.49
CA ARG A 397 -57.33 9.84 4.82
C ARG A 397 -57.77 9.69 6.28
N ILE A 398 -57.18 10.43 7.22
CA ILE A 398 -57.33 10.14 8.66
C ILE A 398 -58.54 10.87 9.30
N LEU A 399 -58.98 11.98 8.71
CA LEU A 399 -59.98 12.89 9.31
C LEU A 399 -61.43 12.37 9.34
N GLN A 400 -61.73 11.22 8.72
CA GLN A 400 -63.12 10.79 8.51
C GLN A 400 -63.71 9.91 9.63
N LYS A 401 -62.90 9.34 10.54
CA LYS A 401 -63.36 8.30 11.50
C LYS A 401 -63.67 8.76 12.92
N ILE A 402 -63.32 9.99 13.31
CA ILE A 402 -63.37 10.43 14.72
C ILE A 402 -64.78 10.94 15.14
N LYS A 403 -65.68 11.18 14.17
CA LYS A 403 -66.94 11.92 14.37
C LYS A 403 -68.03 11.22 15.21
N GLN A 404 -67.93 9.92 15.53
CA GLN A 404 -69.11 9.15 15.98
C GLN A 404 -69.18 8.76 17.47
N LYS A 405 -68.21 9.07 18.34
CA LYS A 405 -68.16 8.43 19.67
C LYS A 405 -68.23 9.35 20.91
N ILE A 406 -68.39 10.66 20.75
CA ILE A 406 -68.32 11.63 21.87
C ILE A 406 -69.71 12.18 22.22
N VAL A 407 -70.70 11.31 22.53
CA VAL A 407 -72.09 11.74 22.82
C VAL A 407 -72.60 11.35 24.22
N SER A 408 -71.87 10.61 25.06
CA SER A 408 -72.50 9.93 26.22
C SER A 408 -72.15 10.35 27.67
N LEU A 409 -71.51 11.49 27.99
CA LEU A 409 -71.07 11.77 29.40
C LEU A 409 -71.46 13.14 30.02
N ASN A 410 -71.62 13.18 31.36
CA ASN A 410 -72.02 14.34 32.18
C ASN A 410 -71.54 14.22 33.65
N ILE A 411 -71.07 15.31 34.29
CA ILE A 411 -70.23 15.24 35.52
C ILE A 411 -70.71 16.08 36.75
N TYR A 412 -71.69 17.00 36.73
CA TYR A 412 -72.07 17.71 37.99
C TYR A 412 -73.23 17.03 38.76
N THR A 413 -72.90 16.55 39.96
CA THR A 413 -73.82 16.28 41.07
C THR A 413 -73.57 17.31 42.19
N LYS A 414 -74.60 18.08 42.55
CA LYS A 414 -74.74 18.70 43.87
C LYS A 414 -76.21 18.78 44.24
N TYR A 415 -76.51 18.36 45.47
CA TYR A 415 -77.84 18.27 46.07
C TYR A 415 -78.53 19.63 46.07
N SER A 416 -79.69 19.69 45.40
CA SER A 416 -80.63 20.80 45.40
C SER A 416 -82.02 20.21 45.19
N HIS A 417 -83.01 20.66 45.97
CA HIS A 417 -84.41 20.23 45.85
C HIS A 417 -85.16 20.87 44.67
N ASP A 418 -84.47 21.63 43.83
CA ASP A 418 -85.02 22.27 42.64
C ASP A 418 -84.48 21.62 41.35
N GLU A 419 -85.37 20.96 40.60
CA GLU A 419 -85.10 20.19 39.39
C GLU A 419 -84.44 21.03 38.28
N THR A 420 -84.69 22.35 38.28
CA THR A 420 -84.10 23.29 37.31
C THR A 420 -82.62 23.56 37.60
N SER A 421 -82.21 23.65 38.86
CA SER A 421 -80.84 23.99 39.27
C SER A 421 -79.83 22.85 38.98
N VAL A 422 -80.26 21.59 39.11
CA VAL A 422 -79.44 20.40 38.77
C VAL A 422 -79.22 20.28 37.25
N ARG A 423 -80.18 20.74 36.45
CA ARG A 423 -80.11 20.76 34.98
C ARG A 423 -79.11 21.80 34.48
N HIS A 424 -79.06 22.98 35.09
CA HIS A 424 -78.11 24.04 34.75
C HIS A 424 -76.68 23.70 35.16
N GLY A 425 -76.49 23.06 36.33
CA GLY A 425 -75.19 22.51 36.72
C GLY A 425 -74.65 21.54 35.67
N ARG A 426 -75.42 20.52 35.31
CA ARG A 426 -75.09 19.52 34.28
C ARG A 426 -74.76 20.10 32.89
N LEU A 427 -75.41 21.19 32.49
CA LEU A 427 -75.16 21.85 31.21
C LEU A 427 -73.84 22.64 31.24
N SER A 428 -73.60 23.36 32.33
CA SER A 428 -72.37 24.10 32.56
C SER A 428 -71.14 23.20 32.65
N THR A 429 -71.28 21.99 33.21
CA THR A 429 -70.19 20.98 33.23
C THR A 429 -69.78 20.56 31.85
N ARG A 430 -70.77 20.25 31.03
CA ARG A 430 -70.58 19.69 29.70
C ARG A 430 -69.95 20.74 28.79
N LEU A 431 -70.35 22.00 28.93
CA LEU A 431 -69.74 23.10 28.18
C LEU A 431 -68.29 23.38 28.63
N TYR A 432 -68.03 23.36 29.94
CA TYR A 432 -66.69 23.54 30.51
C TYR A 432 -65.72 22.44 30.06
N PHE A 433 -66.11 21.17 30.21
CA PHE A 433 -65.27 20.05 29.74
C PHE A 433 -65.13 20.05 28.22
N LEU A 434 -66.17 20.40 27.46
CA LEU A 434 -66.08 20.42 25.99
C LEU A 434 -65.08 21.46 25.50
N LEU A 435 -65.09 22.67 26.07
CA LEU A 435 -64.13 23.72 25.70
C LEU A 435 -62.71 23.44 26.22
N LEU A 436 -62.58 22.92 27.45
CA LEU A 436 -61.30 22.52 28.02
C LEU A 436 -60.67 21.39 27.20
N PHE A 437 -61.43 20.33 26.89
CA PHE A 437 -60.98 19.25 26.03
C PHE A 437 -60.67 19.75 24.62
N LEU A 438 -61.45 20.67 24.04
CA LEU A 438 -61.14 21.21 22.71
C LEU A 438 -59.77 21.90 22.69
N SER A 439 -59.47 22.72 23.72
CA SER A 439 -58.19 23.42 23.83
C SER A 439 -56.99 22.49 24.08
N ILE A 440 -57.16 21.47 24.94
CA ILE A 440 -56.14 20.46 25.22
C ILE A 440 -55.93 19.58 23.98
N ILE A 441 -57.00 19.19 23.28
CA ILE A 441 -56.94 18.39 22.05
C ILE A 441 -56.22 19.18 20.95
N ILE A 442 -56.48 20.48 20.79
CA ILE A 442 -55.75 21.32 19.82
C ILE A 442 -54.26 21.38 20.16
N MET A 443 -53.90 21.56 21.44
CA MET A 443 -52.50 21.55 21.90
C MET A 443 -51.81 20.20 21.70
N VAL A 444 -52.49 19.09 22.01
CA VAL A 444 -51.95 17.73 21.84
C VAL A 444 -51.82 17.39 20.35
N ILE A 445 -52.80 17.75 19.51
CA ILE A 445 -52.72 17.58 18.05
C ILE A 445 -51.56 18.39 17.48
N TYR A 446 -51.38 19.65 17.91
CA TYR A 446 -50.27 20.48 17.44
C TYR A 446 -48.90 19.91 17.85
N SER A 447 -48.78 19.42 19.08
CA SER A 447 -47.53 18.85 19.61
C SER A 447 -47.21 17.47 19.02
N SER A 448 -48.21 16.68 18.66
CA SER A 448 -48.04 15.34 18.07
C SER A 448 -47.82 15.32 16.55
N VAL A 449 -48.05 16.45 15.86
CA VAL A 449 -47.82 16.60 14.40
C VAL A 449 -46.35 16.94 14.07
N LEU A 450 -45.57 17.40 15.05
CA LEU A 450 -44.12 17.52 14.90
C LEU A 450 -43.51 16.12 15.07
N ALA A 451 -43.28 15.42 13.96
CA ALA A 451 -42.50 14.20 13.97
C ALA A 451 -41.06 14.54 14.34
N GLU A 452 -40.70 14.35 15.59
CA GLU A 452 -39.33 14.50 16.07
C GLU A 452 -38.59 13.17 15.89
N THR A 453 -37.56 13.18 15.05
CA THR A 453 -36.56 12.13 15.06
C THR A 453 -35.69 12.32 16.30
N ILE A 454 -35.99 11.57 17.36
CA ILE A 454 -35.18 11.58 18.58
C ILE A 454 -33.90 10.82 18.29
N THR A 455 -32.76 11.50 18.39
CA THR A 455 -31.45 10.88 18.27
C THR A 455 -31.02 10.45 19.67
N GLU A 456 -31.11 9.15 19.96
CA GLU A 456 -30.64 8.59 21.22
C GLU A 456 -29.13 8.33 21.13
N GLN A 457 -28.36 8.97 22.02
CA GLN A 457 -26.92 8.76 22.10
C GLN A 457 -26.59 7.74 23.19
N VAL A 458 -26.00 6.62 22.77
CA VAL A 458 -25.43 5.63 23.70
C VAL A 458 -23.92 5.91 23.78
N ILE A 459 -23.46 6.35 24.95
CA ILE A 459 -22.05 6.66 25.19
C ILE A 459 -21.31 5.36 25.51
N ASN A 460 -20.24 5.05 24.75
CA ASN A 460 -19.39 3.88 24.94
C ASN A 460 -20.16 2.55 25.07
N PRO A 461 -20.95 2.15 24.04
CA PRO A 461 -21.72 0.91 24.09
C PRO A 461 -20.79 -0.30 24.27
N THR A 462 -21.24 -1.30 25.03
CA THR A 462 -20.56 -2.60 25.08
C THR A 462 -20.72 -3.33 23.73
N LEU A 463 -19.84 -4.30 23.44
CA LEU A 463 -19.95 -5.10 22.19
C LEU A 463 -21.34 -5.75 22.05
N ASN A 464 -21.87 -6.32 23.13
CA ASN A 464 -23.19 -6.95 23.11
C ASN A 464 -24.33 -5.95 22.85
N GLU A 465 -24.18 -4.73 23.36
CA GLU A 465 -25.15 -3.64 23.16
C GLU A 465 -25.10 -3.11 21.73
N TYR A 466 -23.91 -2.95 21.15
CA TYR A 466 -23.74 -2.65 19.74
C TYR A 466 -24.37 -3.72 18.85
N ILE A 467 -24.10 -5.00 19.11
CA ILE A 467 -24.67 -6.12 18.33
C ILE A 467 -26.20 -6.08 18.37
N ARG A 468 -26.80 -5.87 19.56
CA ARG A 468 -28.25 -5.74 19.70
C ARG A 468 -28.79 -4.57 18.87
N LEU A 469 -28.20 -3.37 19.02
CA LEU A 469 -28.63 -2.18 18.29
C LEU A 469 -28.45 -2.31 16.78
N GLN A 470 -27.40 -3.00 16.34
CA GLN A 470 -27.15 -3.24 14.92
C GLN A 470 -28.22 -4.14 14.30
N VAL A 471 -28.77 -5.09 15.06
CA VAL A 471 -29.90 -5.93 14.62
C VAL A 471 -31.21 -5.13 14.56
N GLU A 472 -31.48 -4.29 15.57
CA GLU A 472 -32.73 -3.52 15.66
C GLU A 472 -32.77 -2.29 14.74
N HIS A 473 -31.62 -1.67 14.47
CA HIS A 473 -31.52 -0.37 13.80
C HIS A 473 -30.47 -0.36 12.67
N SER A 474 -30.30 -1.46 11.95
CA SER A 474 -29.26 -1.64 10.92
C SER A 474 -29.14 -0.52 9.87
N SER A 475 -30.25 0.15 9.53
CA SER A 475 -30.30 1.21 8.51
C SER A 475 -30.05 2.62 9.04
N THR A 476 -30.14 2.84 10.35
CA THR A 476 -30.07 4.17 10.97
C THR A 476 -29.00 4.29 12.07
N LEU A 477 -28.47 3.16 12.56
CA LEU A 477 -27.44 3.14 13.58
C LEU A 477 -26.13 3.73 13.05
N ARG A 478 -25.55 4.66 13.80
CA ARG A 478 -24.24 5.24 13.52
C ARG A 478 -23.38 5.10 14.76
N CYS A 479 -22.28 4.37 14.62
CA CYS A 479 -21.28 4.19 15.67
C CYS A 479 -19.95 4.77 15.17
N PRO A 480 -19.74 6.09 15.31
CA PRO A 480 -18.49 6.73 14.91
C PRO A 480 -17.34 6.22 15.79
N CYS A 481 -16.19 5.97 15.17
CA CYS A 481 -15.01 5.52 15.89
C CYS A 481 -14.36 6.68 16.66
N SER A 482 -13.96 6.46 17.90
CA SER A 482 -13.08 7.38 18.63
C SER A 482 -11.67 7.44 18.01
N GLN A 483 -11.22 6.31 17.46
CA GLN A 483 -9.98 6.18 16.71
C GLN A 483 -10.30 5.55 15.35
N MET A 484 -10.04 6.29 14.27
CA MET A 484 -10.40 5.89 12.91
C MET A 484 -9.41 4.94 12.25
N SER A 485 -8.27 4.67 12.90
CA SER A 485 -7.21 3.79 12.39
C SER A 485 -6.67 2.87 13.48
N VAL A 486 -6.70 1.57 13.25
CA VAL A 486 -6.15 0.55 14.15
C VAL A 486 -5.15 -0.30 13.37
N MET A 487 -4.01 -0.64 13.96
CA MET A 487 -3.03 -1.49 13.28
C MET A 487 -3.56 -2.93 13.20
N TYR A 488 -3.33 -3.63 12.08
CA TYR A 488 -3.75 -5.03 11.97
C TYR A 488 -3.15 -5.90 13.07
N ARG A 489 -1.92 -5.61 13.51
CA ARG A 489 -1.27 -6.32 14.63
C ARG A 489 -2.10 -6.37 15.92
N ASP A 490 -3.02 -5.42 16.11
CA ASP A 490 -3.79 -5.30 17.35
C ASP A 490 -4.97 -6.28 17.41
N PHE A 491 -5.41 -6.80 16.26
CA PHE A 491 -6.61 -7.64 16.17
C PHE A 491 -6.52 -8.81 15.18
N VAL A 492 -5.40 -8.97 14.46
CA VAL A 492 -5.15 -10.09 13.54
C VAL A 492 -3.93 -10.88 14.00
N GLU A 493 -4.07 -12.20 14.07
CA GLU A 493 -2.97 -13.14 14.31
C GLU A 493 -2.84 -14.07 13.08
N ILE A 494 -1.64 -14.12 12.48
CA ILE A 494 -1.34 -15.00 11.33
C ILE A 494 -0.39 -16.10 11.76
N LYS A 495 -0.79 -17.37 11.60
CA LYS A 495 0.04 -18.55 11.87
C LYS A 495 0.40 -19.26 10.57
N VAL A 496 1.69 -19.34 10.27
CA VAL A 496 2.22 -19.92 9.05
C VAL A 496 2.63 -21.36 9.30
N LYS A 497 2.31 -22.26 8.37
CA LYS A 497 2.78 -23.64 8.36
C LYS A 497 3.57 -23.90 7.08
N TYR A 498 4.86 -24.15 7.23
CA TYR A 498 5.76 -24.45 6.10
C TYR A 498 5.64 -25.91 5.64
N HIS A 499 6.04 -26.16 4.40
CA HIS A 499 6.15 -27.52 3.86
C HIS A 499 7.24 -28.30 4.59
N GLN A 500 7.03 -29.60 4.80
CA GLN A 500 7.93 -30.47 5.58
C GLN A 500 9.38 -30.50 5.08
N ILE A 501 9.59 -30.23 3.78
CA ILE A 501 10.93 -30.20 3.18
C ILE A 501 11.82 -29.09 3.73
N CYS A 502 11.25 -27.94 4.09
CA CYS A 502 11.99 -26.81 4.66
C CYS A 502 12.30 -26.98 6.14
N LEU A 503 11.78 -28.04 6.75
CA LEU A 503 12.00 -28.41 8.14
C LEU A 503 12.82 -29.70 8.27
N SER A 504 13.29 -30.27 7.15
CA SER A 504 14.00 -31.54 7.15
C SER A 504 15.52 -31.35 7.21
N ASP A 505 16.24 -32.45 7.41
CA ASP A 505 17.70 -32.48 7.37
C ASP A 505 18.28 -32.14 5.98
N PHE A 506 17.49 -32.27 4.92
CA PHE A 506 17.94 -32.05 3.54
C PHE A 506 18.32 -30.60 3.22
N VAL A 507 17.90 -29.65 4.06
CA VAL A 507 18.25 -28.22 3.92
C VAL A 507 19.37 -27.79 4.87
N GLN A 508 19.92 -28.70 5.66
CA GLN A 508 20.95 -28.38 6.65
C GLN A 508 22.36 -28.40 6.04
N PRO A 509 23.27 -27.47 6.43
CA PRO A 509 24.62 -27.40 5.89
C PRO A 509 25.41 -28.70 5.96
N TRP A 510 25.32 -29.42 7.08
CA TRP A 510 26.03 -30.69 7.27
C TRP A 510 25.61 -31.75 6.25
N TRP A 511 24.36 -31.73 5.78
CA TRP A 511 23.84 -32.69 4.80
C TRP A 511 24.46 -32.45 3.43
N TYR A 512 24.32 -31.24 2.88
CA TYR A 512 24.79 -30.97 1.52
C TYR A 512 26.31 -30.86 1.42
N GLN A 513 27.00 -30.41 2.48
CA GLN A 513 28.47 -30.41 2.53
C GLN A 513 29.09 -31.82 2.56
N SER A 514 28.30 -32.83 2.93
CA SER A 514 28.73 -34.24 2.88
C SER A 514 28.91 -34.76 1.44
N PHE A 515 28.43 -34.04 0.43
CA PHE A 515 28.60 -34.35 -0.99
C PHE A 515 29.90 -33.76 -1.59
N SER A 516 30.83 -33.27 -0.76
CA SER A 516 32.09 -32.67 -1.21
C SER A 516 33.03 -33.66 -1.91
N PHE A 517 33.77 -33.19 -2.92
CA PHE A 517 34.52 -33.99 -3.89
C PHE A 517 35.56 -34.95 -3.26
N PRO A 518 35.48 -36.27 -3.54
CA PRO A 518 36.64 -37.13 -3.36
C PRO A 518 37.70 -36.78 -4.43
N LYS A 519 38.97 -36.62 -4.01
CA LYS A 519 40.12 -36.23 -4.86
C LYS A 519 40.46 -37.23 -5.98
N THR A 520 39.73 -38.33 -6.13
CA THR A 520 40.12 -39.46 -6.98
C THR A 520 39.00 -39.92 -7.91
N SER A 521 39.27 -39.78 -9.21
CA SER A 521 38.83 -40.60 -10.36
C SER A 521 37.44 -40.41 -11.00
N SER A 522 37.54 -40.22 -12.33
CA SER A 522 36.68 -40.62 -13.46
C SER A 522 35.26 -40.02 -13.64
N GLN A 523 35.19 -39.06 -14.57
CA GLN A 523 34.33 -38.95 -15.78
C GLN A 523 32.84 -39.35 -15.82
N TYR A 524 32.19 -39.75 -14.73
CA TYR A 524 30.73 -39.95 -14.71
C TYR A 524 30.04 -38.91 -13.84
N ILE A 525 29.07 -38.18 -14.42
CA ILE A 525 28.15 -37.30 -13.69
C ILE A 525 27.25 -38.18 -12.83
N LEU A 526 27.70 -38.51 -11.62
CA LEU A 526 26.88 -39.19 -10.62
C LEU A 526 26.11 -38.14 -9.81
N PHE A 527 24.90 -38.47 -9.35
CA PHE A 527 24.09 -37.57 -8.49
C PHE A 527 24.89 -37.01 -7.30
N ILE A 528 25.89 -37.74 -6.80
CA ILE A 528 26.80 -37.29 -5.74
C ILE A 528 27.50 -35.96 -6.11
N TRP A 529 27.80 -35.72 -7.39
CA TRP A 529 28.41 -34.48 -7.90
C TRP A 529 27.43 -33.31 -7.91
N LEU A 530 26.13 -33.61 -7.98
CA LEU A 530 25.03 -32.63 -7.99
C LEU A 530 24.44 -32.39 -6.62
N GLY A 531 24.62 -33.33 -5.68
CA GLY A 531 23.99 -33.32 -4.37
C GLY A 531 24.25 -32.04 -3.60
N LEU A 532 25.50 -31.53 -3.62
CA LEU A 532 25.87 -30.26 -2.99
C LEU A 532 24.99 -29.13 -3.54
N ALA A 533 25.08 -28.82 -4.83
CA ALA A 533 24.35 -27.71 -5.45
C ALA A 533 22.83 -27.88 -5.39
N TYR A 534 22.33 -29.11 -5.52
CA TYR A 534 20.90 -29.42 -5.46
C TYR A 534 20.32 -29.12 -4.08
N PHE A 535 20.90 -29.69 -3.02
CA PHE A 535 20.41 -29.52 -1.66
C PHE A 535 20.72 -28.12 -1.11
N GLU A 536 21.82 -27.49 -1.52
CA GLU A 536 22.12 -26.10 -1.20
C GLU A 536 21.13 -25.13 -1.86
N THR A 537 20.74 -25.38 -3.12
CA THR A 537 19.68 -24.61 -3.78
C THR A 537 18.33 -24.80 -3.10
N LEU A 538 17.99 -26.04 -2.71
CA LEU A 538 16.77 -26.33 -1.95
C LEU A 538 16.76 -25.61 -0.60
N ALA A 539 17.88 -25.61 0.12
CA ALA A 539 18.04 -24.87 1.37
C ALA A 539 17.84 -23.36 1.16
N THR A 540 18.43 -22.82 0.10
CA THR A 540 18.28 -21.42 -0.30
C THR A 540 16.82 -21.07 -0.61
N PHE A 541 16.08 -21.94 -1.29
CA PHE A 541 14.65 -21.72 -1.55
C PHE A 541 13.83 -21.73 -0.27
N CYS A 542 14.12 -22.63 0.67
CA CYS A 542 13.43 -22.68 1.95
C CYS A 542 13.72 -21.45 2.82
N GLU A 543 14.97 -20.99 2.88
CA GLU A 543 15.34 -19.72 3.53
C GLU A 543 14.59 -18.55 2.89
N LEU A 544 14.53 -18.52 1.55
CA LEU A 544 13.86 -17.46 0.82
C LEU A 544 12.35 -17.42 1.07
N VAL A 545 11.69 -18.58 1.12
CA VAL A 545 10.26 -18.67 1.46
C VAL A 545 10.03 -18.17 2.88
N ASP A 546 10.85 -18.57 3.85
CA ASP A 546 10.72 -18.13 5.23
C ASP A 546 10.87 -16.61 5.37
N GLU A 547 11.89 -16.02 4.73
CA GLU A 547 12.06 -14.56 4.70
C GLU A 547 10.92 -13.84 3.98
N THR A 548 10.46 -14.36 2.84
CA THR A 548 9.38 -13.75 2.07
C THR A 548 8.10 -13.71 2.89
N VAL A 549 7.78 -14.81 3.57
CA VAL A 549 6.57 -14.89 4.41
C VAL A 549 6.70 -14.05 5.67
N LYS A 550 7.84 -14.09 6.39
CA LYS A 550 8.05 -13.26 7.59
C LYS A 550 7.94 -11.79 7.28
N ASN A 551 8.64 -11.32 6.24
CA ASN A 551 8.60 -9.92 5.82
C ASN A 551 7.19 -9.53 5.37
N GLY A 552 6.51 -10.39 4.60
CA GLY A 552 5.14 -10.16 4.15
C GLY A 552 4.15 -10.03 5.31
N VAL A 553 4.22 -10.92 6.29
CA VAL A 553 3.36 -10.91 7.48
C VAL A 553 3.65 -9.70 8.36
N GLU A 554 4.92 -9.42 8.65
CA GLU A 554 5.30 -8.24 9.44
C GLU A 554 4.82 -6.96 8.78
N GLN A 555 5.01 -6.84 7.47
CA GLN A 555 4.53 -5.71 6.69
C GLN A 555 3.01 -5.61 6.72
N TYR A 556 2.28 -6.70 6.47
CA TYR A 556 0.80 -6.70 6.53
C TYR A 556 0.28 -6.24 7.90
N LEU A 557 0.85 -6.78 8.98
CA LEU A 557 0.46 -6.45 10.35
C LEU A 557 0.81 -5.01 10.75
N SER A 558 1.82 -4.40 10.12
CA SER A 558 2.19 -2.99 10.32
C SER A 558 1.23 -2.00 9.63
N THR A 559 0.41 -2.48 8.68
CA THR A 559 -0.57 -1.61 8.02
C THR A 559 -1.75 -1.31 8.94
N THR A 560 -2.48 -0.22 8.66
CA THR A 560 -3.62 0.21 9.46
C THR A 560 -4.93 -0.08 8.74
N PHE A 561 -5.85 -0.71 9.45
CA PHE A 561 -7.26 -0.73 9.07
C PHE A 561 -7.87 0.65 9.39
N VAL A 562 -8.42 1.32 8.37
CA VAL A 562 -8.98 2.67 8.50
C VAL A 562 -10.47 2.66 8.22
N ASN A 563 -11.27 3.05 9.20
CA ASN A 563 -12.71 3.23 9.03
C ASN A 563 -13.28 4.28 9.99
N GLY A 564 -14.18 5.13 9.49
CA GLY A 564 -14.82 6.18 10.29
C GLY A 564 -15.93 5.67 11.22
N TYR A 565 -16.43 4.46 10.97
CA TYR A 565 -17.54 3.84 11.71
C TYR A 565 -17.26 2.36 12.02
N VAL A 566 -17.88 1.83 13.06
CA VAL A 566 -17.82 0.39 13.35
C VAL A 566 -18.58 -0.40 12.27
N LEU A 567 -17.91 -1.39 11.68
CA LEU A 567 -18.53 -2.29 10.69
C LEU A 567 -19.43 -3.33 11.36
N SER A 568 -20.49 -3.74 10.64
CA SER A 568 -21.23 -4.95 11.03
C SER A 568 -20.33 -6.18 10.98
N ASN A 569 -20.64 -7.19 11.80
CA ASN A 569 -19.85 -8.42 11.89
C ASN A 569 -19.66 -9.09 10.53
N ASP A 570 -20.73 -9.21 9.74
CA ASP A 570 -20.68 -9.80 8.40
C ASP A 570 -19.81 -8.98 7.44
N SER A 571 -19.95 -7.66 7.45
CA SER A 571 -19.15 -6.76 6.61
C SER A 571 -17.67 -6.83 6.98
N PHE A 572 -17.37 -6.90 8.27
CA PHE A 572 -16.02 -7.06 8.78
C PHE A 572 -15.40 -8.38 8.33
N HIS A 573 -16.10 -9.50 8.49
CA HIS A 573 -15.61 -10.82 8.07
C HIS A 573 -15.40 -10.93 6.55
N ILE A 574 -16.34 -10.41 5.75
CA ILE A 574 -16.23 -10.40 4.29
C ILE A 574 -15.01 -9.58 3.86
N GLN A 575 -14.86 -8.37 4.39
CA GLN A 575 -13.70 -7.52 4.08
C GLN A 575 -12.39 -8.19 4.52
N MET A 576 -12.34 -8.74 5.73
CA MET A 576 -11.12 -9.35 6.26
C MET A 576 -10.70 -10.58 5.46
N THR A 577 -11.65 -11.46 5.12
CA THR A 577 -11.39 -12.65 4.30
C THR A 577 -10.88 -12.25 2.92
N SER A 578 -11.50 -11.24 2.29
CA SER A 578 -11.05 -10.73 0.99
C SER A 578 -9.64 -10.13 1.06
N LEU A 579 -9.33 -9.39 2.12
CA LEU A 579 -8.01 -8.78 2.30
C LEU A 579 -6.93 -9.83 2.56
N ILE A 580 -7.21 -10.85 3.38
CA ILE A 580 -6.29 -11.95 3.66
C ILE A 580 -6.05 -12.79 2.40
N ASN A 581 -7.10 -13.13 1.64
CA ASN A 581 -6.93 -13.88 0.38
C ASN A 581 -6.15 -13.09 -0.65
N SER A 582 -6.37 -11.77 -0.74
CA SER A 582 -5.57 -10.89 -1.59
C SER A 582 -4.11 -10.86 -1.15
N PHE A 583 -3.84 -10.80 0.15
CA PHE A 583 -2.48 -10.84 0.71
C PHE A 583 -1.77 -12.16 0.37
N ILE A 584 -2.43 -13.31 0.55
CA ILE A 584 -1.88 -14.64 0.21
C ILE A 584 -1.57 -14.72 -1.29
N GLY A 585 -2.54 -14.37 -2.15
CA GLY A 585 -2.35 -14.39 -3.60
C GLY A 585 -1.25 -13.44 -4.07
N GLN A 586 -1.06 -12.30 -3.40
CA GLN A 586 0.05 -11.39 -3.68
C GLN A 586 1.40 -12.03 -3.33
N LEU A 587 1.52 -12.66 -2.15
CA LEU A 587 2.75 -13.34 -1.73
C LEU A 587 3.16 -14.46 -2.70
N GLU A 588 2.21 -15.28 -3.14
CA GLU A 588 2.48 -16.38 -4.07
C GLU A 588 2.97 -15.88 -5.44
N ASN A 589 2.23 -14.95 -6.04
CA ASN A 589 2.58 -14.39 -7.34
C ASN A 589 3.92 -13.66 -7.30
N GLU A 590 4.18 -12.94 -6.20
CA GLU A 590 5.42 -12.25 -5.96
C GLU A 590 6.61 -13.22 -5.89
N PHE A 591 6.47 -14.33 -5.17
CA PHE A 591 7.50 -15.36 -5.10
C PHE A 591 7.79 -15.99 -6.48
N ILE A 592 6.75 -16.37 -7.23
CA ILE A 592 6.90 -17.00 -8.56
C ILE A 592 7.54 -16.03 -9.57
N TYR A 593 7.11 -14.78 -9.57
CA TYR A 593 7.66 -13.74 -10.45
C TYR A 593 9.16 -13.55 -10.22
N ARG A 594 9.58 -13.51 -8.94
CA ARG A 594 10.99 -13.39 -8.56
C ARG A 594 11.84 -14.57 -9.00
N LEU A 595 11.32 -15.79 -8.84
CA LEU A 595 12.02 -16.99 -9.29
C LEU A 595 12.19 -16.98 -10.82
N SER A 596 11.16 -16.52 -11.54
CA SER A 596 11.18 -16.37 -13.00
C SER A 596 12.20 -15.32 -13.46
N LEU A 597 12.24 -14.15 -12.82
CA LEU A 597 13.24 -13.13 -13.09
C LEU A 597 14.66 -13.62 -12.80
N THR A 598 14.86 -14.35 -11.71
CA THR A 598 16.15 -14.94 -11.35
C THR A 598 16.61 -15.90 -12.43
N LYS A 599 15.72 -16.81 -12.87
CA LYS A 599 16.00 -17.75 -13.95
C LYS A 599 16.38 -17.02 -15.25
N LEU A 600 15.62 -16.01 -15.64
CA LEU A 600 15.93 -15.18 -16.82
C LEU A 600 17.29 -14.49 -16.68
N PHE A 601 17.60 -13.95 -15.51
CA PHE A 601 18.88 -13.30 -15.24
C PHE A 601 20.04 -14.29 -15.37
N LEU A 602 19.90 -15.50 -14.82
CA LEU A 602 20.93 -16.53 -14.90
C LEU A 602 21.16 -17.03 -16.33
N GLN A 603 20.08 -17.25 -17.08
CA GLN A 603 20.13 -17.67 -18.49
C GLN A 603 20.72 -16.59 -19.39
N SER A 604 20.31 -15.34 -19.22
CA SER A 604 20.77 -14.21 -20.05
C SER A 604 22.25 -13.91 -19.84
N ASN A 605 22.77 -14.14 -18.62
CA ASN A 605 24.17 -13.91 -18.30
C ASN A 605 25.04 -15.16 -18.50
N GLN A 606 24.45 -16.28 -18.95
CA GLN A 606 25.15 -17.54 -19.28
C GLN A 606 26.22 -17.91 -18.25
N TYR A 607 25.87 -17.81 -16.96
CA TYR A 607 26.79 -18.16 -15.89
C TYR A 607 27.29 -19.59 -16.08
N MET A 608 28.61 -19.74 -16.09
CA MET A 608 29.24 -21.05 -16.16
C MET A 608 29.11 -21.70 -14.79
N SER A 609 28.51 -22.88 -14.71
CA SER A 609 28.55 -23.63 -13.46
C SER A 609 29.94 -24.22 -13.26
N TYR A 610 30.39 -24.26 -12.02
CA TYR A 610 31.56 -25.06 -11.62
C TYR A 610 31.36 -26.54 -11.96
N LEU A 611 30.11 -27.00 -11.96
CA LEU A 611 29.73 -28.33 -12.43
C LEU A 611 29.65 -28.31 -13.96
N PRO A 612 30.29 -29.26 -14.68
CA PRO A 612 30.32 -29.29 -16.14
C PRO A 612 29.00 -29.78 -16.77
N LEU A 613 27.87 -29.19 -16.35
CA LEU A 613 26.51 -29.54 -16.76
C LEU A 613 25.98 -28.66 -17.88
N SER A 614 26.36 -27.38 -17.88
CA SER A 614 25.91 -26.40 -18.87
C SER A 614 27.01 -26.13 -19.90
N THR A 615 28.24 -25.94 -19.43
CA THR A 615 29.42 -25.64 -20.25
C THR A 615 30.58 -26.49 -19.78
N TYR A 616 31.41 -26.97 -20.72
CA TYR A 616 32.71 -27.54 -20.38
C TYR A 616 33.78 -26.85 -21.23
N PRO A 617 34.90 -26.43 -20.63
CA PRO A 617 35.94 -25.77 -21.38
C PRO A 617 36.79 -26.81 -22.13
N VAL A 618 37.12 -26.53 -23.39
CA VAL A 618 37.92 -27.41 -24.25
C VAL A 618 39.09 -26.63 -24.81
N ILE A 619 40.27 -27.24 -24.80
CA ILE A 619 41.45 -26.66 -25.42
C ILE A 619 41.47 -27.16 -26.87
N ASP A 620 41.30 -26.24 -27.81
CA ASP A 620 41.41 -26.56 -29.23
C ASP A 620 42.89 -26.44 -29.66
N ARG A 621 43.48 -27.55 -30.10
CA ARG A 621 44.84 -27.57 -30.67
C ARG A 621 44.85 -27.20 -32.16
N GLY A 622 43.68 -26.91 -32.73
CA GLY A 622 43.41 -27.03 -34.16
C GLY A 622 43.44 -25.74 -34.96
N TYR A 623 44.37 -24.80 -34.78
CA TYR A 623 44.68 -23.84 -35.86
C TYR A 623 46.16 -23.40 -35.83
N ALA A 624 46.95 -24.10 -36.64
CA ALA A 624 48.25 -23.72 -37.21
C ALA A 624 49.37 -23.25 -36.26
N GLY A 625 50.38 -24.12 -36.06
CA GLY A 625 51.82 -23.78 -35.97
C GLY A 625 52.31 -22.75 -34.94
N SER A 626 51.44 -22.21 -34.09
CA SER A 626 51.73 -21.12 -33.17
C SER A 626 51.73 -21.64 -31.74
N ARG A 627 52.69 -21.15 -30.93
CA ARG A 627 52.86 -21.49 -29.50
C ARG A 627 51.72 -20.99 -28.59
N LEU A 628 50.56 -20.63 -29.16
CA LEU A 628 49.41 -20.07 -28.45
C LEU A 628 48.30 -21.12 -28.37
N LEU A 629 48.02 -21.59 -27.16
CA LEU A 629 46.89 -22.46 -26.85
C LEU A 629 45.67 -21.56 -26.62
N TYR A 630 44.60 -21.76 -27.40
CA TYR A 630 43.33 -21.08 -27.18
C TYR A 630 42.45 -21.95 -26.28
N LEU A 631 41.96 -21.37 -25.18
CA LEU A 631 40.93 -21.96 -24.35
C LEU A 631 39.57 -21.61 -24.96
N ASN A 632 38.94 -22.57 -25.62
CA ASN A 632 37.60 -22.40 -26.17
C ASN A 632 36.58 -22.94 -25.16
N ILE A 633 35.68 -22.07 -24.70
CA ILE A 633 34.55 -22.51 -23.87
C ILE A 633 33.43 -22.90 -24.82
N TYR A 634 33.07 -24.18 -24.86
CA TYR A 634 31.93 -24.64 -25.65
C TYR A 634 30.67 -24.72 -24.78
N ALA A 635 29.61 -24.06 -25.22
CA ALA A 635 28.26 -24.26 -24.74
C ALA A 635 27.66 -25.53 -25.36
N SER A 636 28.19 -26.71 -25.02
CA SER A 636 27.77 -27.95 -25.68
C SER A 636 27.71 -29.16 -24.76
N ALA A 637 27.17 -29.03 -23.56
CA ALA A 637 26.43 -30.16 -23.01
C ALA A 637 25.15 -30.36 -23.87
N SER A 638 25.32 -30.88 -25.09
CA SER A 638 24.23 -31.33 -25.93
C SER A 638 24.06 -32.81 -25.68
N TYR A 639 23.00 -33.18 -24.97
CA TYR A 639 22.66 -34.58 -24.79
C TYR A 639 21.92 -35.04 -26.04
N THR A 640 22.47 -36.02 -26.76
CA THR A 640 21.76 -36.69 -27.85
C THR A 640 20.90 -37.80 -27.24
N TYR A 641 19.59 -37.76 -27.48
CA TYR A 641 18.76 -38.93 -27.24
C TYR A 641 19.31 -40.10 -28.05
N LYS A 642 19.09 -41.32 -27.54
CA LYS A 642 19.48 -42.57 -28.21
C LYS A 642 18.87 -42.71 -29.61
N ASP A 643 17.86 -41.91 -29.92
CA ASP A 643 17.22 -41.80 -31.22
C ASP A 643 17.65 -40.51 -31.95
N SER A 644 18.33 -40.69 -33.09
CA SER A 644 19.02 -39.65 -33.87
C SER A 644 18.13 -38.55 -34.49
N SER A 645 16.82 -38.59 -34.23
CA SER A 645 15.81 -37.67 -34.76
C SER A 645 15.31 -36.62 -33.75
N ALA A 646 15.64 -36.75 -32.46
CA ALA A 646 15.22 -35.80 -31.44
C ALA A 646 16.09 -34.51 -31.46
N PRO A 647 15.49 -33.32 -31.22
CA PRO A 647 16.24 -32.07 -31.15
C PRO A 647 17.30 -32.13 -30.04
N ARG A 648 18.51 -31.64 -30.34
CA ARG A 648 19.58 -31.52 -29.33
C ARG A 648 19.15 -30.54 -28.25
N CYS A 649 19.11 -31.00 -27.00
CA CYS A 649 18.84 -30.12 -25.86
C CYS A 649 20.14 -29.51 -25.35
N PHE A 650 20.20 -28.18 -25.27
CA PHE A 650 21.37 -27.45 -24.76
C PHE A 650 21.03 -26.86 -23.40
N CYS A 651 21.63 -27.36 -22.32
CA CYS A 651 21.29 -26.92 -20.95
C CYS A 651 21.59 -25.44 -20.66
N VAL A 652 22.39 -24.77 -21.49
CA VAL A 652 22.63 -23.31 -21.42
C VAL A 652 21.46 -22.51 -22.00
N LEU A 653 20.74 -23.07 -22.99
CA LEU A 653 19.71 -22.37 -23.77
C LEU A 653 18.30 -22.82 -23.38
N ASP A 654 18.13 -24.09 -23.01
CA ASP A 654 16.85 -24.70 -22.68
C ASP A 654 16.75 -25.07 -21.21
N SER A 655 15.70 -24.57 -20.56
CA SER A 655 15.47 -24.79 -19.12
C SER A 655 14.77 -26.09 -18.75
N SER A 656 14.36 -26.87 -19.75
CA SER A 656 13.49 -28.04 -19.60
C SER A 656 14.08 -29.25 -20.32
N CYS A 657 15.40 -29.39 -20.31
CA CYS A 657 16.04 -30.63 -20.74
C CYS A 657 15.73 -31.71 -19.69
N SER A 658 14.64 -32.46 -19.87
CA SER A 658 14.34 -33.64 -19.06
C SER A 658 14.73 -34.92 -19.81
N PHE A 659 15.38 -35.83 -19.10
CA PHE A 659 15.41 -37.23 -19.51
C PHE A 659 14.06 -37.84 -19.10
N ASP A 660 13.22 -38.16 -20.07
CA ASP A 660 12.16 -39.14 -19.84
C ASP A 660 12.85 -40.51 -19.94
N ASP A 661 12.90 -41.24 -18.81
CA ASP A 661 13.19 -42.68 -18.78
C ASP A 661 11.91 -43.47 -19.10
#